data_AF-A0A5N5GQX6-F1
#
_entry.id   AF-A0A5N5GQX6-F1
#
_cell.length_a   1.000
_cell.length_b   1.000
_cell.length_c   1.000
_cell.angle_alpha   90.00
_cell.angle_beta   90.00
_cell.angle_gamma   90.00
#
_symmetry.space_group_name_H-M   'P 1'
#
loop_
_entity.id
_entity.type
_entity.pdbx_description
1 polymer ?
#
loop_
_entity_poly.entity_id
_entity_poly.type
_entity_poly.pdbx_seq_one_letter_code
_entity_poly.pdbx_strand_id
1 'polypeptide(L)'
;MTLVQRFGKPDLFITMTCNPSWEEIKSELLAGQTPQDRPDLLTRVFRAKLEQLKEDIIEKGVLGSVVAYAYVIEFQKRGLPHVHMLVVLDENDKINNPDEYDRIVRAEIPNEDVEPQLYNVVLKHMIHGPCGIHNLQSPCMKNGSCKRKRGNRLPVSLNRQGNIMVDNSWVIPYNPWLLLRYDCHINVEICASIKSVKYLYKYVYKGPDRVTVEFQDARWVCAPEALWKIFKFIINRIYPSVERMQIHLPNMHQVQFRADESITNILHDDSKRKTMLTEFFTLNHVDAEARHYLYMEIPSHYRWIQAQRKWSKRMNRNKVIGRIYAVSPAEGEKFYLRILLNHVRGPTSFTNLRTVNGVLHPTFKQAAEQRGLLERDDSIRQCLLEASAIQMPSALRRLFVTILVYCAPIGVRGLWDEFCPFMMEDYVSMTNITPTLATNILLRELNILLVQFNKSINEFDLPQMTRGNESSSGMTGCIEDEISICIPQQDLDAIERLNDDQKSAFNIIMGAVQRSDNATFFVDGPGGTGKTYLYRALLASLRRLGHIVLATASSGIAATILPGGRTAHSKFKIPLSLDASSMCSIGKQSDLAKLIQKAKAIIWDEATMTHRHAFEALDRTFRDLTDIDLPFGGKIMIFGGDFRQVLPVIRKGTKSELIQASVILKLKQNMRSINDCEFSEFLLRVGDGNEDVIMDDMVKLPECMVIPWESEHSINQLIAKIFPDLEDHINDATYMVERAVVTPTNEDVDMLNEKIINMFPGLEETMYSFDSPEFLNSISLGGLPPHKLTLKRGAPIMLLRNIDPKLGLCNGTRLLCRGSYRNLIDAEILTGQFAGSRVFLPRILLKSTDTAGLPFELTRKQFPVKLSFSITINKSQDHVFSHGQLYVALSRGVSKSTTTVLVKSGSIVGQQGVFTRNVVYKEVLLHSS
;
A
#
# COMPACT_ATOMS: atom_id res chain seq x y z
N MET A 1 -16.28 -6.63 -10.11
CA MET A 1 -14.93 -6.15 -10.48
C MET A 1 -14.94 -4.81 -11.20
N THR A 2 -15.72 -4.60 -12.26
CA THR A 2 -15.77 -3.29 -12.95
C THR A 2 -16.15 -2.11 -12.05
N LEU A 3 -17.14 -2.28 -11.16
CA LEU A 3 -17.46 -1.25 -10.16
C LEU A 3 -16.28 -0.94 -9.24
N VAL A 4 -15.52 -1.96 -8.85
CA VAL A 4 -14.38 -1.81 -7.94
C VAL A 4 -13.23 -1.07 -8.62
N GLN A 5 -13.00 -1.36 -9.90
CA GLN A 5 -12.00 -0.67 -10.70
C GLN A 5 -12.32 0.83 -10.83
N ARG A 6 -13.62 1.18 -10.90
CA ARG A 6 -14.07 2.56 -11.14
C ARG A 6 -14.25 3.38 -9.86
N PHE A 7 -14.76 2.77 -8.79
CA PHE A 7 -15.17 3.46 -7.56
C PHE A 7 -14.42 2.97 -6.32
N GLY A 8 -13.43 2.09 -6.47
CA GLY A 8 -12.69 1.52 -5.35
C GLY A 8 -13.43 0.39 -4.64
N LYS A 9 -12.92 -0.01 -3.47
CA LYS A 9 -13.53 -1.07 -2.66
C LYS A 9 -14.94 -0.65 -2.18
N PRO A 10 -15.88 -1.60 -1.97
CA PRO A 10 -17.09 -1.31 -1.20
C PRO A 10 -16.76 -0.82 0.20
N ASP A 11 -17.64 0.01 0.75
CA ASP A 11 -17.50 0.59 2.09
C ASP A 11 -18.42 -0.13 3.08
N LEU A 12 -19.63 -0.48 2.66
CA LEU A 12 -20.61 -1.16 3.51
C LEU A 12 -21.08 -2.48 2.89
N PHE A 13 -21.26 -3.47 3.76
CA PHE A 13 -21.91 -4.73 3.47
C PHE A 13 -23.15 -4.86 4.36
N ILE A 14 -24.31 -4.92 3.74
CA ILE A 14 -25.60 -4.89 4.42
C ILE A 14 -26.32 -6.18 4.09
N THR A 15 -26.86 -6.83 5.11
CA THR A 15 -27.75 -7.97 4.91
C THR A 15 -29.04 -7.80 5.66
N MET A 16 -30.18 -8.08 5.03
CA MET A 16 -31.50 -7.99 5.66
C MET A 16 -32.27 -9.28 5.40
N THR A 17 -32.82 -9.88 6.47
CA THR A 17 -33.66 -11.08 6.40
C THR A 17 -35.13 -10.72 6.61
N CYS A 18 -36.03 -11.34 5.85
CA CYS A 18 -37.46 -11.23 6.08
C CYS A 18 -37.82 -11.59 7.53
N ASN A 19 -38.56 -10.71 8.22
CA ASN A 19 -39.14 -11.01 9.52
C ASN A 19 -40.60 -11.50 9.34
N PRO A 20 -40.90 -12.78 9.61
CA PRO A 20 -42.27 -13.31 9.52
C PRO A 20 -43.25 -12.67 10.50
N SER A 21 -42.74 -11.95 11.51
CA SER A 21 -43.53 -11.30 12.56
C SER A 21 -43.93 -9.86 12.25
N TRP A 22 -43.63 -9.35 11.04
CA TRP A 22 -44.10 -8.03 10.63
C TRP A 22 -45.63 -7.96 10.65
N GLU A 23 -46.17 -6.83 11.10
CA GLU A 23 -47.61 -6.65 11.28
C GLU A 23 -48.35 -6.72 9.94
N GLU A 24 -47.72 -6.29 8.84
CA GLU A 24 -48.25 -6.42 7.47
C GLU A 24 -48.42 -7.88 7.02
N ILE A 25 -47.74 -8.82 7.68
CA ILE A 25 -47.91 -10.26 7.44
C ILE A 25 -48.98 -10.79 8.38
N LYS A 26 -48.84 -10.55 9.69
CA LYS A 26 -49.74 -11.10 10.72
C LYS A 26 -51.19 -10.66 10.56
N SER A 27 -51.42 -9.41 10.19
CA SER A 27 -52.78 -8.86 9.99
C SER A 27 -53.53 -9.52 8.84
N GLU A 28 -52.82 -10.14 7.91
CA GLU A 28 -53.36 -10.79 6.71
C GLU A 28 -53.41 -12.33 6.84
N LEU A 29 -53.01 -12.90 8.00
CA LEU A 29 -53.14 -14.32 8.28
C LEU A 29 -54.54 -14.65 8.78
N LEU A 30 -55.13 -15.71 8.22
CA LEU A 30 -56.38 -16.27 8.74
C LEU A 30 -56.13 -17.05 10.03
N ALA A 31 -57.18 -17.29 10.81
CA ALA A 31 -57.10 -18.06 12.05
C ALA A 31 -56.46 -19.45 11.79
N GLY A 32 -55.40 -19.76 12.54
CA GLY A 32 -54.63 -21.00 12.42
C GLY A 32 -53.56 -21.00 11.33
N GLN A 33 -53.46 -19.98 10.48
CA GLN A 33 -52.37 -19.86 9.51
C GLN A 33 -51.09 -19.37 10.17
N THR A 34 -49.97 -19.91 9.70
CA THR A 34 -48.62 -19.42 9.99
C THR A 34 -48.08 -18.63 8.79
N PRO A 35 -47.08 -17.75 8.98
CA PRO A 35 -46.44 -17.06 7.85
C PRO A 35 -45.91 -18.00 6.77
N GLN A 36 -45.50 -19.22 7.14
CA GLN A 36 -45.00 -20.23 6.20
C GLN A 36 -46.09 -20.74 5.24
N ASP A 37 -47.36 -20.69 5.64
CA ASP A 37 -48.51 -21.10 4.82
C ASP A 37 -48.89 -20.04 3.77
N ARG A 38 -48.39 -18.80 3.94
CA ARG A 38 -48.59 -17.66 3.03
C ARG A 38 -47.28 -17.13 2.45
N PRO A 39 -46.54 -17.94 1.67
CA PRO A 39 -45.27 -17.54 1.08
C PRO A 39 -45.41 -16.38 0.08
N ASP A 40 -46.62 -16.13 -0.43
CA ASP A 40 -46.97 -14.96 -1.26
C ASP A 40 -46.87 -13.66 -0.47
N LEU A 41 -47.40 -13.65 0.76
CA LEU A 41 -47.30 -12.50 1.67
C LEU A 41 -45.85 -12.25 2.08
N LEU A 42 -45.13 -13.29 2.52
CA LEU A 42 -43.70 -13.19 2.86
C LEU A 42 -42.89 -12.54 1.74
N THR A 43 -43.12 -13.00 0.51
CA THR A 43 -42.42 -12.54 -0.70
C THR A 43 -42.75 -11.08 -1.02
N ARG A 44 -44.04 -10.71 -1.01
CA ARG A 44 -44.49 -9.35 -1.37
C ARG A 44 -44.09 -8.32 -0.31
N VAL A 45 -44.28 -8.64 0.97
CA VAL A 45 -43.92 -7.73 2.07
C VAL A 45 -42.41 -7.54 2.12
N PHE A 46 -41.61 -8.61 2.01
CA PHE A 46 -40.16 -8.46 1.94
C PHE A 46 -39.71 -7.63 0.73
N ARG A 47 -40.33 -7.82 -0.45
CA ARG A 47 -40.05 -6.99 -1.63
C ARG A 47 -40.33 -5.51 -1.37
N ALA A 48 -41.44 -5.18 -0.71
CA ALA A 48 -41.79 -3.82 -0.34
C ALA A 48 -40.78 -3.21 0.64
N LYS A 49 -40.43 -3.94 1.71
CA LYS A 49 -39.41 -3.51 2.69
C LYS A 49 -38.03 -3.33 2.04
N LEU A 50 -37.66 -4.18 1.09
CA LEU A 50 -36.42 -4.04 0.32
C LEU A 50 -36.40 -2.78 -0.56
N GLU A 51 -37.53 -2.42 -1.18
CA GLU A 51 -37.60 -1.19 -1.96
C GLU A 51 -37.52 0.06 -1.06
N GLN A 52 -38.17 0.03 0.11
CA GLN A 52 -38.00 1.08 1.12
C GLN A 52 -36.54 1.19 1.60
N LEU A 53 -35.89 0.05 1.87
CA LEU A 53 -34.49 0.03 2.31
C LEU A 53 -33.57 0.66 1.26
N LYS A 54 -33.85 0.38 -0.01
CA LYS A 54 -33.13 0.98 -1.14
C LYS A 54 -33.35 2.48 -1.21
N GLU A 55 -34.58 2.96 -1.08
CA GLU A 55 -34.89 4.39 -1.07
C GLU A 55 -34.15 5.10 0.08
N ASP A 56 -34.21 4.54 1.28
CA ASP A 56 -33.58 5.15 2.46
C ASP A 56 -32.04 5.20 2.35
N ILE A 57 -31.41 4.13 1.85
CA ILE A 57 -29.95 4.08 1.71
C ILE A 57 -29.47 4.90 0.51
N ILE A 58 -30.13 4.76 -0.65
CA ILE A 58 -29.62 5.28 -1.93
C ILE A 58 -30.10 6.70 -2.20
N GLU A 59 -31.36 7.02 -1.89
CA GLU A 59 -31.97 8.31 -2.23
C GLU A 59 -31.93 9.28 -1.05
N LYS A 60 -32.24 8.81 0.16
CA LYS A 60 -32.19 9.64 1.37
C LYS A 60 -30.81 9.72 2.02
N GLY A 61 -29.87 8.87 1.59
CA GLY A 61 -28.48 8.92 2.06
C GLY A 61 -28.32 8.63 3.55
N VAL A 62 -29.16 7.76 4.14
CA VAL A 62 -29.14 7.47 5.59
C VAL A 62 -27.77 7.01 6.10
N LEU A 63 -26.97 6.38 5.24
CA LEU A 63 -25.62 5.91 5.56
C LEU A 63 -24.52 6.68 4.79
N GLY A 64 -24.86 7.83 4.21
CA GLY A 64 -24.02 8.58 3.27
C GLY A 64 -24.51 8.50 1.83
N SER A 65 -23.94 9.34 0.96
CA SER A 65 -24.24 9.39 -0.47
C SER A 65 -23.71 8.16 -1.20
N VAL A 66 -24.56 7.47 -1.97
CA VAL A 66 -24.20 6.21 -2.65
C VAL A 66 -23.83 6.45 -4.11
N VAL A 67 -22.58 6.13 -4.49
CA VAL A 67 -22.10 6.22 -5.88
C VAL A 67 -22.25 4.93 -6.67
N ALA A 68 -22.20 3.77 -5.99
CA ALA A 68 -22.40 2.47 -6.60
C ALA A 68 -22.94 1.44 -5.58
N TYR A 69 -23.72 0.46 -6.06
CA TYR A 69 -24.17 -0.64 -5.23
C TYR A 69 -24.39 -1.91 -6.06
N ALA A 70 -24.35 -3.05 -5.39
CA ALA A 70 -24.77 -4.32 -5.95
C ALA A 70 -25.49 -5.14 -4.89
N TYR A 71 -26.60 -5.78 -5.25
CA TYR A 71 -27.29 -6.69 -4.33
C TYR A 71 -27.75 -7.97 -5.03
N VAL A 72 -27.95 -9.01 -4.22
CA VAL A 72 -28.55 -10.29 -4.61
C VAL A 72 -29.51 -10.76 -3.53
N ILE A 73 -30.63 -11.33 -3.94
CA ILE A 73 -31.60 -12.01 -3.08
C ILE A 73 -31.26 -13.50 -3.04
N GLU A 74 -31.03 -14.00 -1.84
CA GLU A 74 -30.91 -15.43 -1.53
C GLU A 74 -32.14 -15.88 -0.74
N PHE A 75 -32.52 -17.14 -0.92
CA PHE A 75 -33.56 -17.78 -0.12
C PHE A 75 -32.87 -18.79 0.80
N GLN A 76 -32.87 -18.53 2.11
CA GLN A 76 -32.22 -19.43 3.06
C GLN A 76 -32.94 -20.78 3.10
N LYS A 77 -32.27 -21.85 3.59
CA LYS A 77 -32.87 -23.21 3.64
C LYS A 77 -34.22 -23.29 4.39
N ARG A 78 -34.53 -22.33 5.26
CA ARG A 78 -35.83 -22.19 5.96
C ARG A 78 -36.90 -21.47 5.13
N GLY A 79 -36.61 -21.14 3.86
CA GLY A 79 -37.52 -20.51 2.90
C GLY A 79 -37.57 -18.98 2.93
N LEU A 80 -36.99 -18.30 3.93
CA LEU A 80 -37.09 -16.85 4.05
C LEU A 80 -36.21 -16.11 3.04
N PRO A 81 -36.75 -15.08 2.35
CA PRO A 81 -35.96 -14.17 1.54
C PRO A 81 -34.94 -13.39 2.37
N HIS A 82 -33.75 -13.22 1.81
CA HIS A 82 -32.62 -12.53 2.41
C HIS A 82 -31.87 -11.75 1.34
N VAL A 83 -31.46 -10.52 1.62
CA VAL A 83 -30.66 -9.71 0.70
C VAL A 83 -29.22 -9.61 1.21
N HIS A 84 -28.27 -9.74 0.29
CA HIS A 84 -26.90 -9.30 0.47
C HIS A 84 -26.66 -8.07 -0.41
N MET A 85 -26.21 -6.97 0.16
CA MET A 85 -25.99 -5.70 -0.53
C MET A 85 -24.59 -5.16 -0.22
N LEU A 86 -23.86 -4.78 -1.26
CA LEU A 86 -22.63 -4.01 -1.16
C LEU A 86 -22.89 -2.58 -1.61
N VAL A 87 -22.38 -1.62 -0.86
CA VAL A 87 -22.53 -0.18 -1.12
C VAL A 87 -21.14 0.46 -1.19
N VAL A 88 -20.96 1.34 -2.17
CA VAL A 88 -19.82 2.24 -2.31
C VAL A 88 -20.33 3.66 -2.10
N LEU A 89 -19.80 4.33 -1.09
CA LEU A 89 -20.12 5.71 -0.74
C LEU A 89 -19.30 6.70 -1.58
N ASP A 90 -19.81 7.92 -1.72
CA ASP A 90 -19.11 9.06 -2.30
C ASP A 90 -17.86 9.40 -1.48
N GLU A 91 -16.87 10.03 -2.13
CA GLU A 91 -15.57 10.33 -1.53
C GLU A 91 -15.69 11.17 -0.25
N ASN A 92 -16.66 12.09 -0.21
CA ASN A 92 -16.90 12.96 0.93
C ASN A 92 -17.56 12.24 2.12
N ASP A 93 -18.19 11.10 1.87
CA ASP A 93 -18.87 10.28 2.89
C ASP A 93 -18.10 8.98 3.19
N LYS A 94 -16.86 8.87 2.72
CA LYS A 94 -15.98 7.75 3.04
C LYS A 94 -15.67 7.74 4.54
N ILE A 95 -15.75 6.55 5.13
CA ILE A 95 -15.51 6.32 6.55
C ILE A 95 -14.00 6.24 6.78
N ASN A 96 -13.41 7.31 7.29
CA ASN A 96 -11.96 7.49 7.36
C ASN A 96 -11.43 7.56 8.80
N ASN A 97 -12.30 7.68 9.80
CA ASN A 97 -11.91 7.69 11.22
C ASN A 97 -12.84 6.84 12.11
N PRO A 98 -12.42 6.50 13.34
CA PRO A 98 -13.23 5.70 14.27
C PRO A 98 -14.56 6.36 14.66
N ASP A 99 -14.60 7.69 14.79
CA ASP A 99 -15.81 8.39 15.20
C ASP A 99 -16.91 8.30 14.13
N GLU A 100 -16.52 8.36 12.84
CA GLU A 100 -17.40 8.07 11.70
C GLU A 100 -17.84 6.60 11.65
N TYR A 101 -16.96 5.67 12.06
CA TYR A 101 -17.30 4.25 12.16
C TYR A 101 -18.45 4.04 13.14
N ASP A 102 -18.31 4.59 14.35
CA ASP A 102 -19.27 4.41 15.45
C ASP A 102 -20.58 5.17 15.21
N ARG A 103 -20.57 6.20 14.35
CA ARG A 103 -21.79 6.86 13.86
C ARG A 103 -22.65 5.95 12.98
N ILE A 104 -22.04 5.05 12.20
CA ILE A 104 -22.74 4.23 11.21
C ILE A 104 -23.06 2.83 11.76
N VAL A 105 -22.12 2.22 12.49
CA VAL A 105 -22.23 0.84 12.96
C VAL A 105 -21.99 0.76 14.46
N ARG A 106 -22.91 0.11 15.18
CA ARG A 106 -22.74 -0.31 16.58
C ARG A 106 -22.67 -1.83 16.66
N ALA A 107 -21.91 -2.34 17.63
CA ALA A 107 -21.81 -3.77 17.92
C ALA A 107 -21.95 -4.04 19.42
N GLU A 108 -22.82 -3.28 20.08
CA GLU A 108 -23.05 -3.35 21.52
C GLU A 108 -24.53 -3.45 21.87
N ILE A 109 -24.80 -3.99 23.06
CA ILE A 109 -26.12 -3.96 23.69
C ILE A 109 -26.31 -2.54 24.27
N PRO A 110 -27.33 -1.78 23.80
CA PRO A 110 -27.63 -0.45 24.31
C PRO A 110 -27.92 -0.47 25.82
N ASN A 111 -27.90 0.70 26.46
CA ASN A 111 -28.39 0.79 27.84
C ASN A 111 -29.93 0.75 27.84
N GLU A 112 -30.52 -0.16 28.61
CA GLU A 112 -31.98 -0.31 28.73
C GLU A 112 -32.66 0.96 29.24
N ASP A 113 -32.04 1.67 30.18
CA ASP A 113 -32.60 2.90 30.77
C ASP A 113 -32.56 4.10 29.81
N VAL A 114 -31.60 4.10 28.88
CA VAL A 114 -31.35 5.24 27.97
C VAL A 114 -32.00 5.03 26.61
N GLU A 115 -31.89 3.83 26.05
CA GLU A 115 -32.40 3.47 24.71
C GLU A 115 -33.26 2.18 24.78
N PRO A 116 -34.39 2.17 25.53
CA PRO A 116 -35.17 0.95 25.81
C PRO A 116 -35.70 0.27 24.55
N GLN A 117 -36.10 1.05 23.54
CA GLN A 117 -36.58 0.50 22.28
C GLN A 117 -35.46 -0.20 21.51
N LEU A 118 -34.29 0.44 21.39
CA LEU A 118 -33.15 -0.14 20.68
C LEU A 118 -32.63 -1.37 21.42
N TYR A 119 -32.54 -1.31 22.75
CA TYR A 119 -32.19 -2.45 23.60
C TYR A 119 -33.04 -3.69 23.29
N ASN A 120 -34.37 -3.52 23.27
CA ASN A 120 -35.30 -4.62 22.98
C ASN A 120 -35.13 -5.19 21.57
N VAL A 121 -34.97 -4.33 20.56
CA VAL A 121 -34.83 -4.77 19.16
C VAL A 121 -33.47 -5.43 18.91
N VAL A 122 -32.40 -4.97 19.58
CA VAL A 122 -31.07 -5.60 19.54
C VAL A 122 -31.10 -6.99 20.14
N LEU A 123 -31.68 -7.17 21.33
CA LEU A 123 -31.82 -8.49 21.96
C LEU A 123 -32.67 -9.45 21.11
N LYS A 124 -33.72 -8.92 20.47
CA LYS A 124 -34.64 -9.69 19.63
C LYS A 124 -34.01 -10.16 18.32
N HIS A 125 -33.23 -9.32 17.64
CA HIS A 125 -32.79 -9.62 16.26
C HIS A 125 -31.28 -9.72 16.08
N MET A 126 -30.47 -9.02 16.87
CA MET A 126 -29.03 -8.84 16.65
C MET A 126 -28.15 -9.73 17.52
N ILE A 127 -28.72 -10.62 18.32
CA ILE A 127 -27.96 -11.59 19.11
C ILE A 127 -27.77 -12.87 18.29
N HIS A 128 -26.52 -13.20 17.95
CA HIS A 128 -26.25 -14.49 17.32
C HIS A 128 -26.50 -15.65 18.29
N GLY A 129 -26.80 -16.84 17.76
CA GLY A 129 -27.21 -17.99 18.59
C GLY A 129 -26.16 -18.48 19.59
N PRO A 130 -26.57 -19.32 20.58
CA PRO A 130 -25.69 -19.91 21.60
C PRO A 130 -24.37 -20.39 21.03
N CYS A 131 -23.24 -19.95 21.59
CA CYS A 131 -21.90 -20.38 21.21
C CYS A 131 -20.98 -20.51 22.43
N GLY A 132 -19.76 -21.03 22.26
CA GLY A 132 -18.84 -21.23 23.38
C GLY A 132 -19.22 -22.48 24.19
N ILE A 133 -19.25 -22.35 25.52
CA ILE A 133 -19.60 -23.45 26.45
C ILE A 133 -21.04 -23.93 26.22
N HIS A 134 -21.93 -23.03 25.78
CA HIS A 134 -23.33 -23.35 25.54
C HIS A 134 -23.59 -24.11 24.23
N ASN A 135 -22.68 -24.05 23.25
CA ASN A 135 -22.78 -24.83 22.01
C ASN A 135 -21.43 -24.89 21.26
N LEU A 136 -20.68 -25.96 21.52
CA LEU A 136 -19.35 -26.22 20.94
C LEU A 136 -19.38 -26.46 19.42
N GLN A 137 -20.53 -26.82 18.83
CA GLN A 137 -20.69 -27.08 17.39
C GLN A 137 -21.07 -25.85 16.57
N SER A 138 -21.15 -24.67 17.21
CA SER A 138 -21.52 -23.45 16.50
C SER A 138 -20.51 -23.11 15.39
N PRO A 139 -20.93 -22.64 14.21
CA PRO A 139 -20.03 -22.32 13.09
C PRO A 139 -18.95 -21.27 13.41
N CYS A 140 -19.14 -20.48 14.48
CA CYS A 140 -18.17 -19.49 14.96
C CYS A 140 -17.05 -20.06 15.87
N MET A 141 -17.17 -21.32 16.30
CA MET A 141 -16.21 -22.00 17.17
C MET A 141 -15.00 -22.47 16.37
N LYS A 142 -13.79 -22.09 16.80
CA LYS A 142 -12.54 -22.58 16.21
C LYS A 142 -11.53 -22.84 17.33
N ASN A 143 -10.96 -24.04 17.38
CA ASN A 143 -10.03 -24.48 18.44
C ASN A 143 -10.59 -24.26 19.86
N GLY A 144 -11.86 -24.62 20.10
CA GLY A 144 -12.48 -24.53 21.44
C GLY A 144 -12.84 -23.11 21.93
N SER A 145 -12.63 -22.07 21.11
CA SER A 145 -12.97 -20.68 21.46
C SER A 145 -13.80 -19.99 20.37
N CYS A 146 -14.72 -19.11 20.77
CA CYS A 146 -15.48 -18.30 19.83
C CYS A 146 -14.58 -17.19 19.28
N LYS A 147 -14.45 -17.13 17.95
CA LYS A 147 -13.58 -16.15 17.27
C LYS A 147 -13.99 -14.68 17.48
N ARG A 148 -15.21 -14.43 17.98
CA ARG A 148 -15.81 -13.08 18.14
C ARG A 148 -15.70 -12.48 19.56
N LYS A 149 -14.96 -13.11 20.48
CA LYS A 149 -14.80 -12.62 21.87
C LYS A 149 -14.12 -11.23 21.94
N ARG A 150 -14.91 -10.19 22.21
CA ARG A 150 -14.52 -8.91 22.84
C ARG A 150 -15.70 -8.43 23.68
N GLY A 151 -15.52 -8.21 24.98
CA GLY A 151 -16.56 -7.66 25.85
C GLY A 151 -16.01 -7.25 27.21
N ASN A 152 -16.20 -5.98 27.58
CA ASN A 152 -15.83 -5.34 28.85
C ASN A 152 -17.07 -4.95 29.69
N ARG A 153 -18.25 -5.56 29.45
CA ARG A 153 -19.51 -5.24 30.16
C ARG A 153 -20.12 -6.49 30.81
N LEU A 154 -20.88 -6.29 31.88
CA LEU A 154 -21.59 -7.36 32.60
C LEU A 154 -22.63 -8.05 31.70
N PRO A 155 -22.75 -9.39 31.72
CA PRO A 155 -23.73 -10.13 30.93
C PRO A 155 -25.18 -9.75 31.26
N VAL A 156 -26.06 -9.78 30.27
CA VAL A 156 -27.50 -9.44 30.35
C VAL A 156 -28.34 -10.65 29.91
N SER A 157 -29.54 -10.83 30.47
CA SER A 157 -30.36 -12.00 30.13
C SER A 157 -31.07 -11.84 28.79
N LEU A 158 -30.98 -12.88 27.94
CA LEU A 158 -31.66 -12.91 26.64
C LEU A 158 -33.17 -13.20 26.75
N ASN A 159 -33.63 -13.73 27.89
CA ASN A 159 -35.03 -14.08 28.10
C ASN A 159 -35.50 -13.73 29.52
N ARG A 160 -36.82 -13.52 29.69
CA ARG A 160 -37.44 -13.20 31.00
C ARG A 160 -37.25 -14.28 32.08
N GLN A 161 -36.72 -15.46 31.71
CA GLN A 161 -36.49 -16.60 32.59
C GLN A 161 -35.05 -16.68 33.12
N GLY A 162 -34.10 -15.88 32.63
CA GLY A 162 -32.74 -15.83 33.20
C GLY A 162 -31.75 -16.89 32.71
N ASN A 163 -32.14 -17.79 31.81
CA ASN A 163 -31.37 -19.02 31.54
C ASN A 163 -30.15 -18.83 30.61
N ILE A 164 -30.11 -17.75 29.83
CA ILE A 164 -29.01 -17.47 28.88
C ILE A 164 -28.57 -16.02 29.08
N MET A 165 -27.31 -15.86 29.49
CA MET A 165 -26.68 -14.55 29.66
C MET A 165 -25.81 -14.24 28.44
N VAL A 166 -26.00 -13.07 27.85
CA VAL A 166 -25.31 -12.59 26.65
C VAL A 166 -24.62 -11.26 26.93
N ASP A 167 -23.49 -11.02 26.26
CA ASP A 167 -22.76 -9.76 26.34
C ASP A 167 -22.51 -9.20 24.92
N ASN A 168 -21.78 -8.08 24.82
CA ASN A 168 -21.46 -7.45 23.53
C ASN A 168 -20.73 -8.38 22.54
N SER A 169 -20.09 -9.47 23.00
CA SER A 169 -19.43 -10.42 22.09
C SER A 169 -20.42 -11.22 21.24
N TRP A 170 -21.72 -11.13 21.56
CA TRP A 170 -22.79 -11.82 20.86
C TRP A 170 -23.53 -10.96 19.85
N VAL A 171 -23.27 -9.65 19.86
CA VAL A 171 -23.98 -8.69 19.04
C VAL A 171 -23.46 -8.74 17.61
N ILE A 172 -24.37 -8.90 16.68
CA ILE A 172 -24.16 -8.76 15.24
C ILE A 172 -24.14 -7.26 14.94
N PRO A 173 -23.12 -6.74 14.22
CA PRO A 173 -23.03 -5.31 13.90
C PRO A 173 -24.29 -4.77 13.22
N TYR A 174 -24.79 -3.62 13.69
CA TYR A 174 -26.05 -3.04 13.21
C TYR A 174 -25.97 -1.51 13.11
N ASN A 175 -26.86 -0.93 12.31
CA ASN A 175 -27.13 0.51 12.35
C ASN A 175 -28.42 0.74 13.17
N PRO A 176 -28.39 1.58 14.23
CA PRO A 176 -29.54 1.78 15.11
C PRO A 176 -30.82 2.22 14.39
N TRP A 177 -30.70 3.17 13.45
CA TRP A 177 -31.84 3.71 12.73
C TRP A 177 -32.50 2.67 11.83
N LEU A 178 -31.69 1.93 11.06
CA LEU A 178 -32.18 0.86 10.20
C LEU A 178 -32.83 -0.27 11.01
N LEU A 179 -32.22 -0.65 12.13
CA LEU A 179 -32.74 -1.71 12.98
C LEU A 179 -34.12 -1.35 13.57
N LEU A 180 -34.26 -0.13 14.09
CA LEU A 180 -35.53 0.37 14.64
C LEU A 180 -36.61 0.50 13.56
N ARG A 181 -36.26 1.01 12.38
CA ARG A 181 -37.21 1.23 11.27
C ARG A 181 -37.76 -0.06 10.68
N TYR A 182 -36.91 -1.08 10.56
CA TYR A 182 -37.27 -2.33 9.87
C TYR A 182 -37.69 -3.47 10.81
N ASP A 183 -37.45 -3.37 12.13
CA ASP A 183 -37.74 -4.40 13.15
C ASP A 183 -37.44 -5.82 12.62
N CYS A 184 -36.22 -6.05 12.15
CA CYS A 184 -35.82 -7.32 11.57
C CYS A 184 -34.32 -7.57 11.75
N HIS A 185 -33.87 -8.77 11.38
CA HIS A 185 -32.45 -9.07 11.34
C HIS A 185 -31.78 -8.31 10.17
N ILE A 186 -31.18 -7.16 10.47
CA ILE A 186 -30.36 -6.35 9.56
C ILE A 186 -28.93 -6.15 10.09
N ASN A 187 -27.96 -6.75 9.41
CA ASN A 187 -26.53 -6.64 9.72
C ASN A 187 -25.89 -5.58 8.83
N VAL A 188 -25.06 -4.71 9.40
CA VAL A 188 -24.31 -3.68 8.69
C VAL A 188 -22.83 -3.80 9.08
N GLU A 189 -22.00 -4.19 8.13
CA GLU A 189 -20.56 -4.37 8.31
C GLU A 189 -19.77 -3.40 7.43
N ILE A 190 -18.63 -2.93 7.93
CA ILE A 190 -17.72 -2.08 7.16
C ILE A 190 -16.71 -2.94 6.40
N CYS A 191 -16.59 -2.70 5.10
CA CYS A 191 -15.75 -3.44 4.18
C CYS A 191 -14.31 -2.91 4.19
N ALA A 192 -13.43 -3.67 4.86
CA ALA A 192 -11.99 -3.37 4.88
C ALA A 192 -11.23 -3.82 3.62
N SER A 193 -11.80 -4.65 2.75
CA SER A 193 -11.09 -5.17 1.58
C SER A 193 -11.99 -5.51 0.40
N ILE A 194 -11.38 -5.62 -0.79
CA ILE A 194 -12.05 -6.07 -2.03
C ILE A 194 -12.55 -7.53 -1.92
N LYS A 195 -12.10 -8.32 -0.92
CA LYS A 195 -12.55 -9.71 -0.74
C LYS A 195 -14.07 -9.82 -0.53
N SER A 196 -14.71 -8.79 0.04
CA SER A 196 -16.19 -8.73 0.18
C SER A 196 -16.91 -8.82 -1.17
N VAL A 197 -16.27 -8.37 -2.25
CA VAL A 197 -16.81 -8.50 -3.60
C VAL A 197 -16.84 -9.96 -4.03
N LYS A 198 -15.78 -10.74 -3.78
CA LYS A 198 -15.79 -12.19 -4.04
C LYS A 198 -16.90 -12.90 -3.27
N TYR A 199 -17.19 -12.45 -2.05
CA TYR A 199 -18.29 -12.96 -1.24
C TYR A 199 -19.64 -12.75 -1.96
N LEU A 200 -19.95 -11.55 -2.45
CA LEU A 200 -21.19 -11.32 -3.20
C LEU A 200 -21.23 -12.11 -4.52
N TYR A 201 -20.10 -12.21 -5.23
CA TYR A 201 -19.99 -13.04 -6.44
C TYR A 201 -20.36 -14.50 -6.16
N LYS A 202 -19.96 -15.06 -5.00
CA LYS A 202 -20.37 -16.41 -4.61
C LYS A 202 -21.88 -16.55 -4.66
N TYR A 203 -22.66 -15.59 -4.14
CA TYR A 203 -24.13 -15.66 -4.11
C TYR A 203 -24.79 -15.35 -5.45
N VAL A 204 -24.19 -14.45 -6.25
CA VAL A 204 -24.67 -14.16 -7.61
C VAL A 204 -24.53 -15.36 -8.54
N TYR A 205 -23.44 -16.14 -8.38
CA TYR A 205 -23.12 -17.29 -9.22
C TYR A 205 -23.31 -18.63 -8.52
N LYS A 206 -23.83 -18.65 -7.28
CA LYS A 206 -24.22 -19.87 -6.60
C LYS A 206 -25.28 -20.52 -7.47
N GLY A 207 -24.97 -21.68 -8.02
CA GLY A 207 -25.99 -22.51 -8.65
C GLY A 207 -27.13 -22.74 -7.65
N PRO A 208 -28.35 -23.01 -8.11
CA PRO A 208 -29.43 -23.29 -7.20
C PRO A 208 -29.10 -24.53 -6.37
N ASP A 209 -29.62 -24.59 -5.14
CA ASP A 209 -29.46 -25.77 -4.30
C ASP A 209 -29.99 -27.00 -5.05
N ARG A 210 -29.25 -28.10 -5.03
CA ARG A 210 -29.62 -29.36 -5.67
C ARG A 210 -29.87 -30.43 -4.62
N VAL A 211 -30.85 -31.28 -4.88
CA VAL A 211 -31.17 -32.44 -4.06
C VAL A 211 -31.26 -33.65 -4.99
N THR A 212 -30.65 -34.75 -4.57
CA THR A 212 -30.76 -36.01 -5.27
C THR A 212 -32.02 -36.73 -4.78
N VAL A 213 -32.97 -36.96 -5.68
CA VAL A 213 -34.19 -37.74 -5.41
C VAL A 213 -34.18 -38.92 -6.36
N GLU A 214 -34.23 -40.15 -5.83
CA GLU A 214 -34.27 -41.39 -6.64
C GLU A 214 -33.21 -41.44 -7.77
N PHE A 215 -31.95 -41.13 -7.44
CA PHE A 215 -30.82 -41.07 -8.39
C PHE A 215 -30.89 -39.96 -9.46
N GLN A 216 -31.83 -39.02 -9.36
CA GLN A 216 -31.92 -37.84 -10.23
C GLN A 216 -31.52 -36.56 -9.50
N ASP A 217 -30.69 -35.75 -10.14
CA ASP A 217 -30.23 -34.45 -9.65
C ASP A 217 -31.30 -33.38 -9.95
N ALA A 218 -32.09 -33.00 -8.94
CA ALA A 218 -33.17 -32.02 -9.08
C ALA A 218 -32.80 -30.67 -8.44
N ARG A 219 -33.38 -29.59 -8.98
CA ARG A 219 -33.26 -28.24 -8.40
C ARG A 219 -34.21 -28.10 -7.22
N TRP A 220 -33.69 -27.75 -6.05
CA TRP A 220 -34.50 -27.31 -4.91
C TRP A 220 -34.95 -25.86 -5.13
N VAL A 221 -36.25 -25.61 -5.03
CA VAL A 221 -36.86 -24.28 -5.10
C VAL A 221 -37.86 -24.19 -3.95
N CYS A 222 -37.63 -23.30 -2.99
CA CYS A 222 -38.58 -23.09 -1.90
C CYS A 222 -39.78 -22.24 -2.38
N ALA A 223 -40.91 -22.31 -1.66
CA ALA A 223 -42.14 -21.62 -2.08
C ALA A 223 -41.95 -20.09 -2.26
N PRO A 224 -41.24 -19.35 -1.38
CA PRO A 224 -40.94 -17.94 -1.64
C PRO A 224 -40.06 -17.67 -2.86
N GLU A 225 -39.10 -18.55 -3.18
CA GLU A 225 -38.29 -18.41 -4.41
C GLU A 225 -39.15 -18.61 -5.67
N ALA A 226 -40.07 -19.59 -5.65
CA ALA A 226 -40.99 -19.83 -6.74
C ALA A 226 -41.89 -18.62 -6.98
N LEU A 227 -42.46 -18.04 -5.92
CA LEU A 227 -43.33 -16.87 -6.01
C LEU A 227 -42.57 -15.61 -6.43
N TRP A 228 -41.33 -15.42 -5.98
CA TRP A 228 -40.47 -14.32 -6.44
C TRP A 228 -40.30 -14.34 -7.97
N LYS A 229 -40.13 -15.53 -8.55
CA LYS A 229 -40.03 -15.72 -10.00
C LYS A 229 -41.37 -15.53 -10.72
N ILE A 230 -42.47 -16.05 -10.18
CA ILE A 230 -43.82 -15.87 -10.73
C ILE A 230 -44.17 -14.38 -10.81
N PHE A 231 -43.85 -13.61 -9.77
CA PHE A 231 -44.06 -12.16 -9.74
C PHE A 231 -43.03 -11.37 -10.57
N LYS A 232 -42.06 -12.04 -11.21
CA LYS A 232 -40.99 -11.44 -12.02
C LYS A 232 -40.18 -10.39 -11.25
N PHE A 233 -39.99 -10.60 -9.95
CA PHE A 233 -39.17 -9.69 -9.14
C PHE A 233 -37.68 -9.87 -9.44
N ILE A 234 -36.95 -8.75 -9.46
CA ILE A 234 -35.52 -8.72 -9.78
C ILE A 234 -34.73 -9.38 -8.64
N ILE A 235 -34.01 -10.47 -8.92
CA ILE A 235 -33.18 -11.20 -7.94
C ILE A 235 -31.86 -10.48 -7.65
N ASN A 236 -31.25 -9.84 -8.64
CA ASN A 236 -30.00 -9.12 -8.46
C ASN A 236 -29.97 -7.81 -9.26
N ARG A 237 -29.20 -6.84 -8.77
CA ARG A 237 -28.99 -5.57 -9.47
C ARG A 237 -27.59 -5.04 -9.23
N ILE A 238 -27.06 -4.36 -10.22
CA ILE A 238 -25.78 -3.67 -10.17
C ILE A 238 -26.01 -2.25 -10.67
N TYR A 239 -25.54 -1.26 -9.90
CA TYR A 239 -25.57 0.14 -10.24
C TYR A 239 -24.20 0.78 -10.00
N PRO A 240 -23.70 1.63 -10.91
CA PRO A 240 -24.14 1.81 -12.30
C PRO A 240 -24.20 0.50 -13.10
N SER A 241 -25.07 0.44 -14.11
CA SER A 241 -25.13 -0.75 -14.98
C SER A 241 -23.84 -0.88 -15.78
N VAL A 242 -23.41 -2.11 -16.04
CA VAL A 242 -22.18 -2.39 -16.80
C VAL A 242 -22.53 -2.87 -18.20
N GLU A 243 -22.15 -2.09 -19.22
CA GLU A 243 -22.31 -2.42 -20.64
C GLU A 243 -21.10 -3.21 -21.14
N ARG A 244 -21.32 -4.36 -21.78
CA ARG A 244 -20.23 -5.21 -22.27
C ARG A 244 -19.89 -4.83 -23.71
N MET A 245 -18.72 -4.26 -23.91
CA MET A 245 -18.26 -3.72 -25.19
C MET A 245 -17.63 -4.84 -26.03
N GLN A 246 -18.17 -5.05 -27.23
CA GLN A 246 -17.68 -6.05 -28.17
C GLN A 246 -16.27 -5.72 -28.66
N ILE A 247 -15.49 -6.76 -28.93
CA ILE A 247 -14.17 -6.66 -29.53
C ILE A 247 -13.96 -7.78 -30.55
N HIS A 248 -13.47 -7.41 -31.72
CA HIS A 248 -13.15 -8.33 -32.81
C HIS A 248 -12.10 -7.69 -33.72
N LEU A 249 -11.37 -8.52 -34.46
CA LEU A 249 -10.49 -8.06 -35.53
C LEU A 249 -11.31 -7.58 -36.74
N PRO A 250 -10.69 -6.83 -37.67
CA PRO A 250 -11.35 -6.42 -38.91
C PRO A 250 -12.02 -7.61 -39.60
N ASN A 251 -13.31 -7.48 -39.91
CA ASN A 251 -14.14 -8.50 -40.58
C ASN A 251 -14.29 -9.85 -39.84
N MET A 252 -13.89 -9.95 -38.57
CA MET A 252 -14.01 -11.18 -37.76
C MET A 252 -15.07 -11.07 -36.64
N HIS A 253 -16.12 -10.28 -36.84
CA HIS A 253 -17.22 -10.19 -35.89
C HIS A 253 -18.19 -11.36 -36.02
N GLN A 254 -18.79 -11.79 -34.91
CA GLN A 254 -19.82 -12.83 -34.93
C GLN A 254 -21.13 -12.28 -35.49
N VAL A 255 -21.74 -13.03 -36.40
CA VAL A 255 -23.06 -12.76 -36.97
C VAL A 255 -24.03 -13.83 -36.51
N GLN A 256 -25.16 -13.42 -35.93
CA GLN A 256 -26.26 -14.32 -35.61
C GLN A 256 -27.24 -14.35 -36.79
N PHE A 257 -27.68 -15.55 -37.15
CA PHE A 257 -28.65 -15.79 -38.22
C PHE A 257 -29.50 -17.01 -37.86
N ARG A 258 -30.70 -17.09 -38.42
CA ARG A 258 -31.56 -18.27 -38.28
C ARG A 258 -31.14 -19.35 -39.28
N ALA A 259 -31.39 -20.61 -38.95
CA ALA A 259 -30.96 -21.74 -39.77
C ALA A 259 -31.56 -21.74 -41.20
N ASP A 260 -32.68 -21.06 -41.41
CA ASP A 260 -33.40 -20.90 -42.66
C ASP A 260 -32.97 -19.66 -43.49
N GLU A 261 -32.07 -18.81 -42.97
CA GLU A 261 -31.60 -17.63 -43.69
C GLU A 261 -30.49 -17.98 -44.71
N SER A 262 -30.61 -17.46 -45.94
CA SER A 262 -29.56 -17.58 -46.96
C SER A 262 -28.30 -16.80 -46.59
N ILE A 263 -27.14 -17.45 -46.69
CA ILE A 263 -25.81 -16.85 -46.44
C ILE A 263 -25.60 -15.60 -47.30
N THR A 264 -26.04 -15.61 -48.55
CA THR A 264 -25.91 -14.46 -49.46
C THR A 264 -26.67 -13.25 -48.92
N ASN A 265 -27.92 -13.44 -48.48
CA ASN A 265 -28.72 -12.37 -47.88
C ASN A 265 -28.11 -11.85 -46.58
N ILE A 266 -27.51 -12.74 -45.77
CA ILE A 266 -26.80 -12.38 -44.55
C ILE A 266 -25.58 -11.49 -44.85
N LEU A 267 -24.80 -11.80 -45.88
CA LEU A 267 -23.58 -11.05 -46.24
C LEU A 267 -23.88 -9.68 -46.89
N HIS A 268 -25.03 -9.56 -47.55
CA HIS A 268 -25.52 -8.31 -48.16
C HIS A 268 -26.28 -7.41 -47.19
N ASP A 269 -26.65 -7.90 -46.00
CA ASP A 269 -27.27 -7.09 -44.97
C ASP A 269 -26.23 -6.19 -44.28
N ASP A 270 -26.13 -4.94 -44.73
CA ASP A 270 -25.22 -3.94 -44.16
C ASP A 270 -25.48 -3.68 -42.66
N SER A 271 -26.68 -3.95 -42.15
CA SER A 271 -26.94 -3.83 -40.71
C SER A 271 -26.12 -4.85 -39.92
N LYS A 272 -25.91 -6.06 -40.45
CA LYS A 272 -25.15 -7.12 -39.75
C LYS A 272 -23.66 -6.80 -39.61
N ARG A 273 -23.13 -5.90 -40.45
CA ARG A 273 -21.74 -5.41 -40.41
C ARG A 273 -21.48 -4.38 -39.29
N LYS A 274 -22.52 -3.69 -38.81
CA LYS A 274 -22.39 -2.59 -37.84
C LYS A 274 -22.27 -3.09 -36.41
N THR A 275 -21.10 -3.17 -35.82
CA THR A 275 -20.93 -3.54 -34.41
C THR A 275 -20.80 -2.31 -33.51
N MET A 276 -20.86 -2.51 -32.19
CA MET A 276 -20.54 -1.44 -31.23
C MET A 276 -19.16 -0.81 -31.51
N LEU A 277 -18.19 -1.61 -31.94
CA LEU A 277 -16.81 -1.18 -32.21
C LEU A 277 -16.70 -0.43 -33.53
N THR A 278 -17.30 -0.92 -34.62
CA THR A 278 -17.25 -0.21 -35.91
C THR A 278 -18.01 1.10 -35.85
N GLU A 279 -19.16 1.13 -35.17
CA GLU A 279 -19.93 2.35 -35.00
C GLU A 279 -19.31 3.32 -34.00
N PHE A 280 -18.43 2.86 -33.11
CA PHE A 280 -17.60 3.76 -32.31
C PHE A 280 -16.62 4.54 -33.19
N PHE A 281 -16.01 3.88 -34.19
CA PHE A 281 -15.16 4.56 -35.17
C PHE A 281 -15.94 5.57 -36.01
N THR A 282 -17.13 5.18 -36.50
CA THR A 282 -18.05 6.08 -37.19
C THR A 282 -18.44 7.27 -36.31
N LEU A 283 -18.74 7.03 -35.04
CA LEU A 283 -19.08 8.08 -34.08
C LEU A 283 -17.93 9.08 -33.93
N ASN A 284 -16.69 8.62 -33.81
CA ASN A 284 -15.52 9.50 -33.73
C ASN A 284 -15.30 10.33 -35.00
N HIS A 285 -15.71 9.84 -36.17
CA HIS A 285 -15.69 10.65 -37.38
C HIS A 285 -16.66 11.84 -37.30
N VAL A 286 -17.90 11.59 -36.87
CA VAL A 286 -19.00 12.57 -36.97
C VAL A 286 -19.17 13.46 -35.74
N ASP A 287 -18.73 13.01 -34.57
CA ASP A 287 -18.90 13.73 -33.31
C ASP A 287 -17.53 14.07 -32.69
N ALA A 288 -17.22 15.37 -32.62
CA ALA A 288 -15.99 15.86 -32.03
C ALA A 288 -15.91 15.56 -30.52
N GLU A 289 -17.03 15.52 -29.82
CA GLU A 289 -17.07 15.21 -28.39
C GLU A 289 -16.66 13.76 -28.14
N ALA A 290 -17.14 12.83 -28.98
CA ALA A 290 -16.81 11.40 -28.87
C ALA A 290 -15.30 11.11 -28.93
N ARG A 291 -14.54 11.94 -29.66
CA ARG A 291 -13.08 11.80 -29.81
C ARG A 291 -12.32 11.96 -28.50
N HIS A 292 -12.93 12.60 -27.51
CA HIS A 292 -12.33 12.78 -26.19
C HIS A 292 -12.43 11.54 -25.33
N TYR A 293 -13.18 10.51 -25.72
CA TYR A 293 -13.45 9.32 -24.90
C TYR A 293 -12.72 8.07 -25.41
N LEU A 294 -12.32 7.21 -24.49
CA LEU A 294 -11.89 5.84 -24.77
C LEU A 294 -13.10 4.96 -25.11
N TYR A 295 -12.88 3.84 -25.80
CA TYR A 295 -13.96 2.93 -26.18
C TYR A 295 -14.78 2.45 -24.97
N MET A 296 -14.13 2.17 -23.84
CA MET A 296 -14.79 1.76 -22.59
C MET A 296 -15.54 2.90 -21.88
N GLU A 297 -15.23 4.16 -22.18
CA GLU A 297 -15.88 5.34 -21.57
C GLU A 297 -17.16 5.73 -22.32
N ILE A 298 -17.29 5.34 -23.59
CA ILE A 298 -18.43 5.68 -24.47
C ILE A 298 -19.79 5.38 -23.84
N PRO A 299 -20.06 4.23 -23.20
CA PRO A 299 -21.38 3.95 -22.59
C PRO A 299 -21.82 4.97 -21.53
N SER A 300 -20.88 5.69 -20.92
CA SER A 300 -21.15 6.74 -19.94
C SER A 300 -21.80 7.97 -20.58
N HIS A 301 -21.48 8.25 -21.85
CA HIS A 301 -21.90 9.44 -22.59
C HIS A 301 -22.89 9.13 -23.73
N TYR A 302 -22.84 7.92 -24.27
CA TYR A 302 -23.66 7.46 -25.39
C TYR A 302 -24.39 6.17 -25.02
N ARG A 303 -25.56 5.97 -25.62
CA ARG A 303 -26.34 4.73 -25.52
C ARG A 303 -26.32 4.00 -26.86
N TRP A 304 -26.10 2.70 -26.81
CA TRP A 304 -26.27 1.82 -27.97
C TRP A 304 -27.75 1.58 -28.22
N ILE A 305 -28.23 1.89 -29.43
CA ILE A 305 -29.59 1.63 -29.88
C ILE A 305 -29.57 0.37 -30.75
N GLN A 306 -29.85 -0.79 -30.13
CA GLN A 306 -29.75 -2.10 -30.79
C GLN A 306 -30.55 -2.18 -32.11
N ALA A 307 -31.79 -1.66 -32.12
CA ALA A 307 -32.66 -1.71 -33.30
C ALA A 307 -32.10 -0.92 -34.51
N GLN A 308 -31.33 0.14 -34.24
CA GLN A 308 -30.76 1.01 -35.28
C GLN A 308 -29.26 0.75 -35.49
N ARG A 309 -28.66 -0.11 -34.65
CA ARG A 309 -27.23 -0.41 -34.58
C ARG A 309 -26.38 0.86 -34.66
N LYS A 310 -26.66 1.81 -33.77
CA LYS A 310 -25.95 3.10 -33.71
C LYS A 310 -25.77 3.59 -32.29
N TRP A 311 -24.75 4.41 -32.08
CA TRP A 311 -24.58 5.20 -30.86
C TRP A 311 -25.42 6.48 -30.94
N SER A 312 -26.04 6.85 -29.82
CA SER A 312 -26.77 8.11 -29.68
C SER A 312 -26.41 8.76 -28.35
N LYS A 313 -26.33 10.10 -28.32
CA LYS A 313 -26.02 10.83 -27.08
C LYS A 313 -27.03 10.47 -26.00
N ARG A 314 -26.52 10.22 -24.81
CA ARG A 314 -27.34 9.90 -23.65
C ARG A 314 -27.98 11.18 -23.13
N MET A 315 -29.31 11.21 -23.09
CA MET A 315 -30.07 12.37 -22.56
C MET A 315 -30.43 12.21 -21.08
N ASN A 316 -30.32 11.01 -20.50
CA ASN A 316 -30.65 10.74 -19.11
C ASN A 316 -29.42 10.69 -18.20
N ARG A 317 -29.59 11.06 -16.93
CA ARG A 317 -28.52 11.06 -15.91
C ARG A 317 -28.09 9.65 -15.45
N ASN A 318 -28.59 8.58 -16.09
CA ASN A 318 -28.26 7.22 -15.72
C ASN A 318 -26.80 6.91 -16.04
N LYS A 319 -25.99 6.72 -14.99
CA LYS A 319 -24.59 6.31 -15.10
C LYS A 319 -24.53 4.88 -15.64
N VAL A 320 -23.67 4.64 -16.64
CA VAL A 320 -23.39 3.31 -17.20
C VAL A 320 -21.88 3.20 -17.41
N ILE A 321 -21.29 2.06 -17.08
CA ILE A 321 -19.85 1.83 -17.23
C ILE A 321 -19.62 0.82 -18.36
N GLY A 322 -18.72 1.14 -19.30
CA GLY A 322 -18.31 0.19 -20.32
C GLY A 322 -17.25 -0.79 -19.79
N ARG A 323 -17.34 -2.04 -20.25
CA ARG A 323 -16.33 -3.08 -20.02
C ARG A 323 -16.05 -3.83 -21.32
N ILE A 324 -14.85 -3.70 -21.87
CA ILE A 324 -14.43 -4.53 -23.01
C ILE A 324 -14.29 -5.99 -22.55
N TYR A 325 -14.73 -6.93 -23.40
CA TYR A 325 -14.53 -8.36 -23.14
C TYR A 325 -13.08 -8.68 -22.80
N ALA A 326 -12.89 -9.62 -21.87
CA ALA A 326 -11.57 -10.14 -21.58
C ALA A 326 -11.06 -10.90 -22.81
N VAL A 327 -9.81 -10.67 -23.17
CA VAL A 327 -9.13 -11.32 -24.29
C VAL A 327 -7.84 -11.90 -23.72
N SER A 328 -7.56 -13.17 -23.98
CA SER A 328 -6.33 -13.81 -23.54
C SER A 328 -5.14 -13.34 -24.39
N PRO A 329 -3.92 -13.18 -23.82
CA PRO A 329 -2.71 -12.96 -24.61
C PRO A 329 -2.51 -14.01 -25.73
N ALA A 330 -3.01 -15.24 -25.53
CA ALA A 330 -2.97 -16.30 -26.54
C ALA A 330 -3.86 -16.02 -27.77
N GLU A 331 -4.82 -15.10 -27.70
CA GLU A 331 -5.65 -14.66 -28.85
C GLU A 331 -4.92 -13.64 -29.75
N GLY A 332 -3.63 -13.38 -29.53
CA GLY A 332 -2.74 -12.65 -30.44
C GLY A 332 -3.20 -11.22 -30.75
N GLU A 333 -3.37 -10.87 -32.02
CA GLU A 333 -3.72 -9.51 -32.48
C GLU A 333 -4.97 -8.93 -31.82
N LYS A 334 -5.94 -9.77 -31.45
CA LYS A 334 -7.15 -9.32 -30.76
C LYS A 334 -6.86 -8.82 -29.35
N PHE A 335 -5.85 -9.38 -28.68
CA PHE A 335 -5.38 -8.92 -27.38
C PHE A 335 -4.71 -7.55 -27.50
N TYR A 336 -3.85 -7.35 -28.50
CA TYR A 336 -3.18 -6.06 -28.73
C TYR A 336 -4.16 -4.96 -29.17
N LEU A 337 -5.18 -5.30 -29.95
CA LEU A 337 -6.29 -4.40 -30.25
C LEU A 337 -6.99 -3.94 -28.95
N ARG A 338 -7.22 -4.85 -28.00
CA ARG A 338 -7.83 -4.52 -26.71
C ARG A 338 -6.96 -3.51 -25.93
N ILE A 339 -5.65 -3.74 -25.90
CA ILE A 339 -4.69 -2.82 -25.26
C ILE A 339 -4.83 -1.42 -25.88
N LEU A 340 -4.81 -1.32 -27.21
CA LEU A 340 -4.94 -0.04 -27.90
C LEU A 340 -6.27 0.66 -27.59
N LEU A 341 -7.39 -0.08 -27.59
CA LEU A 341 -8.72 0.48 -27.27
C LEU A 341 -8.85 1.01 -25.84
N ASN A 342 -8.01 0.54 -24.91
CA ASN A 342 -7.95 1.05 -23.54
C ASN A 342 -7.07 2.31 -23.40
N HIS A 343 -6.27 2.67 -24.40
CA HIS A 343 -5.29 3.77 -24.29
C HIS A 343 -5.39 4.83 -25.39
N VAL A 344 -6.03 4.53 -26.53
CA VAL A 344 -6.18 5.47 -27.66
C VAL A 344 -7.58 6.09 -27.64
N ARG A 345 -7.63 7.41 -27.45
CA ARG A 345 -8.87 8.22 -27.51
C ARG A 345 -9.19 8.59 -28.96
N GLY A 346 -10.48 8.60 -29.27
CA GLY A 346 -11.00 9.04 -30.57
C GLY A 346 -10.51 8.33 -31.84
N PRO A 347 -10.19 7.02 -31.84
CA PRO A 347 -9.78 6.35 -33.06
C PRO A 347 -10.91 6.36 -34.10
N THR A 348 -10.59 6.69 -35.34
CA THR A 348 -11.57 6.77 -36.44
C THR A 348 -11.64 5.51 -37.29
N SER A 349 -10.71 4.57 -37.11
CA SER A 349 -10.71 3.27 -37.78
C SER A 349 -9.71 2.31 -37.13
N PHE A 350 -9.77 1.03 -37.53
CA PHE A 350 -8.72 0.06 -37.21
C PHE A 350 -7.34 0.49 -37.72
N THR A 351 -7.28 1.16 -38.88
CA THR A 351 -6.03 1.68 -39.44
C THR A 351 -5.48 2.80 -38.59
N ASN A 352 -6.33 3.73 -38.15
CA ASN A 352 -5.93 4.82 -37.27
C ASN A 352 -5.40 4.32 -35.91
N LEU A 353 -5.95 3.24 -35.35
CA LEU A 353 -5.40 2.58 -34.16
C LEU A 353 -3.97 2.06 -34.35
N ARG A 354 -3.61 1.65 -35.58
CA ARG A 354 -2.26 1.19 -35.93
C ARG A 354 -1.31 2.33 -36.31
N THR A 355 -1.79 3.56 -36.39
CA THR A 355 -0.96 4.72 -36.70
C THR A 355 -0.40 5.34 -35.40
N VAL A 356 0.92 5.49 -35.32
CA VAL A 356 1.62 6.09 -34.18
C VAL A 356 2.57 7.16 -34.74
N ASN A 357 2.48 8.40 -34.25
CA ASN A 357 3.31 9.53 -34.72
C ASN A 357 3.32 9.70 -36.26
N GLY A 358 2.18 9.49 -36.91
CA GLY A 358 2.04 9.58 -38.37
C GLY A 358 2.48 8.33 -39.15
N VAL A 359 3.10 7.34 -38.51
CA VAL A 359 3.58 6.10 -39.14
C VAL A 359 2.55 4.98 -38.96
N LEU A 360 2.15 4.33 -40.06
CA LEU A 360 1.27 3.16 -40.03
C LEU A 360 2.06 1.90 -39.74
N HIS A 361 1.68 1.17 -38.70
CA HIS A 361 2.29 -0.13 -38.36
C HIS A 361 1.51 -1.31 -38.95
N PRO A 362 2.19 -2.37 -39.40
CA PRO A 362 1.57 -3.59 -39.92
C PRO A 362 0.59 -4.27 -38.96
N THR A 363 0.92 -4.36 -37.66
CA THR A 363 0.12 -5.10 -36.66
C THR A 363 -0.29 -4.22 -35.49
N PHE A 364 -1.35 -4.62 -34.78
CA PHE A 364 -1.74 -3.99 -33.51
C PHE A 364 -0.67 -4.21 -32.44
N LYS A 365 0.04 -5.36 -32.45
CA LYS A 365 1.20 -5.59 -31.58
C LYS A 365 2.25 -4.49 -31.74
N GLN A 366 2.70 -4.24 -32.98
CA GLN A 366 3.74 -3.26 -33.25
C GLN A 366 3.30 -1.83 -32.93
N ALA A 367 2.03 -1.48 -33.19
CA ALA A 367 1.50 -0.19 -32.78
C ALA A 367 1.48 -0.01 -31.25
N ALA A 368 1.10 -1.06 -30.50
CA ALA A 368 1.12 -1.04 -29.04
C ALA A 368 2.56 -1.00 -28.49
N GLU A 369 3.50 -1.72 -29.10
CA GLU A 369 4.93 -1.63 -28.80
C GLU A 369 5.46 -0.22 -29.05
N GLN A 370 5.15 0.41 -30.19
CA GLN A 370 5.64 1.76 -30.47
C GLN A 370 5.07 2.81 -29.51
N ARG A 371 3.84 2.62 -29.04
CA ARG A 371 3.22 3.44 -27.98
C ARG A 371 3.75 3.16 -26.56
N GLY A 372 4.65 2.18 -26.39
CA GLY A 372 5.21 1.82 -25.07
C GLY A 372 4.24 1.07 -24.16
N LEU A 373 3.18 0.48 -24.72
CA LEU A 373 2.16 -0.28 -23.97
C LEU A 373 2.52 -1.76 -23.81
N LEU A 374 3.47 -2.25 -24.60
CA LEU A 374 4.02 -3.60 -24.52
C LEU A 374 5.52 -3.54 -24.26
N GLU A 375 5.98 -4.45 -23.41
CA GLU A 375 7.40 -4.73 -23.27
C GLU A 375 7.92 -5.35 -24.57
N ARG A 376 9.05 -4.84 -25.07
CA ARG A 376 9.76 -5.44 -26.19
C ARG A 376 10.66 -6.56 -25.69
N ASP A 377 10.86 -7.59 -26.51
CA ASP A 377 11.75 -8.70 -26.20
C ASP A 377 13.21 -8.25 -26.00
N ASP A 378 13.59 -7.08 -26.54
CA ASP A 378 14.92 -6.46 -26.43
C ASP A 378 15.02 -5.34 -25.35
N SER A 379 14.02 -5.20 -24.46
CA SER A 379 13.95 -4.08 -23.49
C SER A 379 15.20 -3.93 -22.62
N ILE A 380 15.82 -5.05 -22.23
CA ILE A 380 17.06 -5.08 -21.45
C ILE A 380 18.25 -4.54 -22.26
N ARG A 381 18.36 -4.95 -23.53
CA ARG A 381 19.40 -4.44 -24.43
C ARG A 381 19.22 -2.95 -24.68
N GLN A 382 17.99 -2.49 -24.91
CA GLN A 382 17.69 -1.05 -25.05
C GLN A 382 18.00 -0.27 -23.78
N CYS A 383 17.72 -0.81 -22.59
CA CYS A 383 18.10 -0.19 -21.32
C CYS A 383 19.62 0.02 -21.20
N LEU A 384 20.42 -0.97 -21.63
CA LEU A 384 21.88 -0.88 -21.60
C LEU A 384 22.43 0.07 -22.67
N LEU A 385 21.79 0.17 -23.85
CA LEU A 385 22.12 1.18 -24.88
C LEU A 385 21.81 2.60 -24.40
N GLU A 386 20.64 2.81 -23.80
CA GLU A 386 20.26 4.09 -23.19
C GLU A 386 21.28 4.50 -22.12
N ALA A 387 21.77 3.54 -21.32
CA ALA A 387 22.75 3.80 -20.27
C ALA A 387 24.18 4.03 -20.79
N SER A 388 24.60 3.29 -21.82
CA SER A 388 25.94 3.45 -22.39
C SER A 388 26.13 4.80 -23.09
N ALA A 389 25.05 5.36 -23.65
CA ALA A 389 25.05 6.70 -24.22
C ALA A 389 25.36 7.82 -23.20
N ILE A 390 25.16 7.57 -21.90
CA ILE A 390 25.44 8.52 -20.81
C ILE A 390 26.93 8.51 -20.41
N GLN A 391 27.72 7.53 -20.89
CA GLN A 391 29.17 7.43 -20.65
C GLN A 391 29.57 7.45 -19.17
N MET A 392 28.91 6.62 -18.36
CA MET A 392 29.24 6.44 -16.93
C MET A 392 29.54 4.97 -16.60
N PRO A 393 30.79 4.50 -16.81
CA PRO A 393 31.13 3.07 -16.68
C PRO A 393 30.81 2.46 -15.32
N SER A 394 31.08 3.17 -14.22
CA SER A 394 30.78 2.69 -12.85
C SER A 394 29.27 2.56 -12.58
N ALA A 395 28.44 3.44 -13.13
CA ALA A 395 26.98 3.33 -13.04
C ALA A 395 26.45 2.21 -13.96
N LEU A 396 27.06 2.03 -15.13
CA LEU A 396 26.73 0.96 -16.07
C LEU A 396 27.05 -0.43 -15.50
N ARG A 397 28.19 -0.63 -14.83
CA ARG A 397 28.51 -1.89 -14.12
C ARG A 397 27.45 -2.25 -13.07
N ARG A 398 27.01 -1.27 -12.28
CA ARG A 398 25.96 -1.45 -11.27
C ARG A 398 24.61 -1.78 -11.90
N LEU A 399 24.26 -1.10 -13.00
CA LEU A 399 23.07 -1.40 -13.78
C LEU A 399 23.11 -2.84 -14.33
N PHE A 400 24.25 -3.27 -14.88
CA PHE A 400 24.44 -4.62 -15.40
C PHE A 400 24.20 -5.68 -14.32
N VAL A 401 24.77 -5.50 -13.12
CA VAL A 401 24.52 -6.40 -11.97
C VAL A 401 23.04 -6.38 -11.56
N THR A 402 22.42 -5.19 -11.51
CA THR A 402 20.99 -5.05 -11.18
C THR A 402 20.12 -5.82 -12.17
N ILE A 403 20.44 -5.77 -13.46
CA ILE A 403 19.76 -6.53 -14.52
C ILE A 403 19.93 -8.05 -14.29
N LEU A 404 21.15 -8.53 -14.04
CA LEU A 404 21.41 -9.94 -13.75
C LEU A 404 20.63 -10.45 -12.52
N VAL A 405 20.50 -9.61 -11.50
CA VAL A 405 19.83 -9.99 -10.24
C VAL A 405 18.32 -9.97 -10.37
N TYR A 406 17.74 -8.90 -10.94
CA TYR A 406 16.31 -8.61 -10.85
C TYR A 406 15.53 -8.80 -12.16
N CYS A 407 16.20 -8.80 -13.31
CA CYS A 407 15.53 -8.83 -14.62
C CYS A 407 15.59 -10.19 -15.33
N ALA A 408 16.38 -11.14 -14.82
CA ALA A 408 16.56 -12.48 -15.38
C ALA A 408 16.74 -12.47 -16.93
N PRO A 409 17.78 -11.79 -17.43
CA PRO A 409 18.00 -11.64 -18.87
C PRO A 409 18.24 -12.98 -19.57
N ILE A 410 17.72 -13.11 -20.79
CA ILE A 410 18.03 -14.21 -21.70
C ILE A 410 19.26 -13.81 -22.52
N GLY A 411 20.23 -14.72 -22.69
CA GLY A 411 21.41 -14.47 -23.53
C GLY A 411 22.46 -13.54 -22.89
N VAL A 412 22.80 -13.76 -21.62
CA VAL A 412 23.78 -12.96 -20.85
C VAL A 412 25.10 -12.77 -21.59
N ARG A 413 25.61 -13.82 -22.27
CA ARG A 413 26.83 -13.75 -23.08
C ARG A 413 26.79 -12.63 -24.12
N GLY A 414 25.71 -12.54 -24.88
CA GLY A 414 25.55 -11.52 -25.92
C GLY A 414 25.50 -10.10 -25.36
N LEU A 415 24.82 -9.91 -24.22
CA LEU A 415 24.83 -8.62 -23.51
C LEU A 415 26.23 -8.28 -23.00
N TRP A 416 26.95 -9.24 -22.46
CA TRP A 416 28.33 -9.04 -22.03
C TRP A 416 29.22 -8.62 -23.21
N ASP A 417 29.22 -9.38 -24.31
CA ASP A 417 30.08 -9.12 -25.47
C ASP A 417 29.82 -7.73 -26.07
N GLU A 418 28.56 -7.29 -26.10
CA GLU A 418 28.18 -5.97 -26.60
C GLU A 418 28.53 -4.82 -25.64
N PHE A 419 28.28 -4.97 -24.34
CA PHE A 419 28.37 -3.85 -23.38
C PHE A 419 29.68 -3.81 -22.58
N CYS A 420 30.50 -4.86 -22.62
CA CYS A 420 31.80 -4.91 -21.94
C CYS A 420 32.73 -3.73 -22.29
N PRO A 421 32.86 -3.30 -23.57
CA PRO A 421 33.70 -2.14 -23.91
C PRO A 421 33.28 -0.86 -23.18
N PHE A 422 31.98 -0.60 -23.06
CA PHE A 422 31.45 0.58 -22.37
C PHE A 422 31.63 0.51 -20.85
N MET A 423 31.61 -0.70 -20.29
CA MET A 423 31.89 -0.90 -18.86
C MET A 423 33.37 -0.74 -18.49
N MET A 424 34.29 -0.74 -19.46
CA MET A 424 35.74 -0.61 -19.23
C MET A 424 36.33 0.72 -19.73
N GLU A 425 35.49 1.64 -20.20
CA GLU A 425 35.94 2.89 -20.83
C GLU A 425 36.86 3.74 -19.93
N ASP A 426 36.59 3.77 -18.62
CA ASP A 426 37.39 4.44 -17.58
C ASP A 426 38.73 3.74 -17.29
N TYR A 427 38.90 2.45 -17.61
CA TYR A 427 40.15 1.71 -17.41
C TYR A 427 41.27 2.16 -18.36
N VAL A 428 40.91 2.76 -19.50
CA VAL A 428 41.86 3.21 -20.53
C VAL A 428 42.78 4.35 -20.02
N SER A 429 42.38 5.04 -18.95
CA SER A 429 43.19 6.06 -18.27
C SER A 429 44.31 5.49 -17.38
N MET A 430 44.32 4.18 -17.12
CA MET A 430 45.39 3.47 -16.38
C MET A 430 46.40 2.89 -17.37
N THR A 431 47.54 3.57 -17.56
CA THR A 431 48.60 3.15 -18.49
C THR A 431 49.08 1.70 -18.21
N ASN A 432 49.12 0.87 -19.25
CA ASN A 432 49.65 -0.53 -19.33
C ASN A 432 48.74 -1.70 -18.88
N ILE A 433 47.42 -1.65 -19.08
CA ILE A 433 46.55 -2.82 -18.84
C ILE A 433 46.26 -3.56 -20.16
N THR A 434 46.55 -4.87 -20.24
CA THR A 434 46.16 -5.71 -21.39
C THR A 434 44.64 -5.95 -21.40
N PRO A 435 43.99 -6.17 -22.57
CA PRO A 435 42.55 -6.42 -22.64
C PRO A 435 42.07 -7.58 -21.74
N THR A 436 42.91 -8.60 -21.58
CA THR A 436 42.68 -9.76 -20.71
C THR A 436 42.69 -9.38 -19.23
N LEU A 437 43.63 -8.52 -18.82
CA LEU A 437 43.70 -8.02 -17.44
C LEU A 437 42.53 -7.08 -17.13
N ALA A 438 42.17 -6.18 -18.05
CA ALA A 438 41.00 -5.30 -17.92
C ALA A 438 39.70 -6.11 -17.74
N THR A 439 39.54 -7.17 -18.53
CA THR A 439 38.41 -8.11 -18.41
C THR A 439 38.38 -8.78 -17.04
N ASN A 440 39.51 -9.29 -16.54
CA ASN A 440 39.58 -9.91 -15.22
C ASN A 440 39.28 -8.91 -14.07
N ILE A 441 39.72 -7.65 -14.20
CA ILE A 441 39.40 -6.59 -13.26
C ILE A 441 37.89 -6.34 -13.25
N LEU A 442 37.27 -6.16 -14.41
CA LEU A 442 35.83 -5.96 -14.53
C LEU A 442 35.05 -7.12 -13.91
N LEU A 443 35.41 -8.37 -14.25
CA LEU A 443 34.76 -9.55 -13.68
C LEU A 443 34.88 -9.58 -12.15
N ARG A 444 36.03 -9.18 -11.59
CA ARG A 444 36.23 -9.13 -10.14
C ARG A 444 35.32 -8.07 -9.50
N GLU A 445 35.22 -6.88 -10.09
CA GLU A 445 34.30 -5.82 -9.63
C GLU A 445 32.84 -6.29 -9.68
N LEU A 446 32.40 -6.90 -10.78
CA LEU A 446 31.05 -7.43 -10.90
C LEU A 446 30.78 -8.53 -9.86
N ASN A 447 31.75 -9.41 -9.60
CA ASN A 447 31.60 -10.45 -8.58
C ASN A 447 31.46 -9.84 -7.17
N ILE A 448 32.22 -8.79 -6.85
CA ILE A 448 32.09 -8.05 -5.56
C ILE A 448 30.67 -7.48 -5.41
N LEU A 449 30.09 -6.93 -6.47
CA LEU A 449 28.72 -6.43 -6.48
C LEU A 449 27.68 -7.56 -6.36
N LEU A 450 27.87 -8.68 -7.07
CA LEU A 450 26.97 -9.84 -7.04
C LEU A 450 26.92 -10.54 -5.68
N VAL A 451 28.07 -10.66 -4.99
CA VAL A 451 28.16 -11.27 -3.66
C VAL A 451 27.24 -10.57 -2.65
N GLN A 452 26.96 -9.28 -2.84
CA GLN A 452 26.02 -8.53 -1.99
C GLN A 452 24.58 -9.05 -2.07
N PHE A 453 24.23 -9.70 -3.17
CA PHE A 453 22.93 -10.34 -3.40
C PHE A 453 22.95 -11.84 -3.09
N ASN A 454 24.02 -12.34 -2.46
CA ASN A 454 24.31 -13.77 -2.30
C ASN A 454 24.35 -14.52 -3.63
N LYS A 455 24.83 -13.87 -4.69
CA LYS A 455 25.06 -14.49 -6.00
C LYS A 455 26.55 -14.50 -6.33
N SER A 456 26.97 -15.47 -7.13
CA SER A 456 28.32 -15.54 -7.70
C SER A 456 28.29 -15.25 -9.20
N ILE A 457 29.39 -14.71 -9.73
CA ILE A 457 29.56 -14.55 -11.17
C ILE A 457 29.45 -15.87 -11.94
N ASN A 458 29.76 -16.99 -11.29
CA ASN A 458 29.68 -18.35 -11.87
C ASN A 458 28.23 -18.83 -12.09
N GLU A 459 27.23 -18.15 -11.54
CA GLU A 459 25.81 -18.45 -11.77
C GLU A 459 25.29 -17.90 -13.12
N PHE A 460 26.09 -17.08 -13.80
CA PHE A 460 25.73 -16.42 -15.05
C PHE A 460 26.67 -16.84 -16.17
N ASP A 461 26.18 -16.81 -17.41
CA ASP A 461 26.98 -17.09 -18.60
C ASP A 461 27.92 -15.91 -18.96
N LEU A 462 28.94 -15.73 -18.12
CA LEU A 462 29.99 -14.71 -18.22
C LEU A 462 31.37 -15.37 -18.42
N PRO A 463 32.40 -14.68 -18.94
CA PRO A 463 33.71 -15.29 -19.12
C PRO A 463 34.31 -15.75 -17.77
N GLN A 464 35.04 -16.87 -17.79
CA GLN A 464 35.74 -17.32 -16.58
C GLN A 464 36.97 -16.46 -16.32
N MET A 465 37.20 -16.12 -15.04
CA MET A 465 38.42 -15.43 -14.62
C MET A 465 39.63 -16.30 -14.90
N THR A 466 40.64 -15.76 -15.57
CA THR A 466 41.92 -16.47 -15.77
C THR A 466 42.65 -16.51 -14.42
N ARG A 467 43.01 -17.71 -13.94
CA ARG A 467 43.69 -17.90 -12.65
C ARG A 467 45.05 -17.17 -12.63
N GLY A 468 45.09 -16.00 -12.00
CA GLY A 468 46.30 -15.24 -11.72
C GLY A 468 46.31 -14.78 -10.26
N ASN A 469 47.18 -15.40 -9.47
CA ASN A 469 47.58 -15.07 -8.09
C ASN A 469 46.46 -14.72 -7.10
N GLU A 470 45.76 -15.75 -6.61
CA GLU A 470 45.05 -15.69 -5.34
C GLU A 470 46.07 -15.66 -4.19
N SER A 471 46.41 -14.48 -3.68
CA SER A 471 46.95 -14.36 -2.34
C SER A 471 45.81 -14.63 -1.35
N SER A 472 45.80 -15.83 -0.77
CA SER A 472 44.98 -16.21 0.36
C SER A 472 45.38 -15.38 1.59
N SER A 473 44.71 -14.25 1.85
CA SER A 473 44.65 -13.72 3.22
C SER A 473 43.63 -14.56 3.99
N GLY A 474 44.08 -15.20 5.07
CA GLY A 474 43.24 -16.04 5.94
C GLY A 474 42.22 -15.26 6.78
N MET A 475 41.72 -14.12 6.28
CA MET A 475 40.79 -13.26 6.98
C MET A 475 39.47 -13.18 6.19
N THR A 476 38.37 -13.43 6.89
CA THR A 476 37.03 -13.45 6.32
C THR A 476 36.65 -12.08 5.72
N GLY A 477 36.20 -12.01 4.46
CA GLY A 477 35.88 -10.75 3.77
C GLY A 477 34.85 -9.85 4.49
N CYS A 478 33.95 -10.41 5.30
CA CYS A 478 33.03 -9.62 6.13
C CYS A 478 33.72 -8.82 7.26
N ILE A 479 34.87 -9.29 7.74
CA ILE A 479 35.66 -8.62 8.78
C ILE A 479 36.51 -7.52 8.14
N GLU A 480 37.12 -7.79 7.00
CA GLU A 480 37.86 -6.79 6.23
C GLU A 480 36.95 -5.65 5.77
N ASP A 481 35.72 -5.97 5.31
CA ASP A 481 34.67 -4.99 4.97
C ASP A 481 34.35 -4.04 6.15
N GLU A 482 34.34 -4.54 7.38
CA GLU A 482 33.96 -3.73 8.56
C GLU A 482 35.15 -2.92 9.11
N ILE A 483 36.38 -3.46 9.01
CA ILE A 483 37.61 -2.76 9.40
C ILE A 483 37.97 -1.65 8.40
N SER A 484 37.65 -1.84 7.12
CA SER A 484 37.94 -0.87 6.04
C SER A 484 36.97 0.30 5.97
N ILE A 485 35.97 0.37 6.85
CA ILE A 485 35.02 1.50 6.88
C ILE A 485 35.79 2.78 7.23
N CYS A 486 35.81 3.71 6.27
CA CYS A 486 36.41 5.04 6.48
C CYS A 486 35.74 5.75 7.66
N ILE A 487 36.55 6.32 8.54
CA ILE A 487 36.10 7.15 9.64
C ILE A 487 36.04 8.60 9.13
N PRO A 488 34.86 9.20 8.95
CA PRO A 488 34.77 10.58 8.49
C PRO A 488 35.39 11.51 9.53
N GLN A 489 36.25 12.44 9.09
CA GLN A 489 36.90 13.39 10.01
C GLN A 489 35.87 14.21 10.80
N GLN A 490 34.76 14.60 10.14
CA GLN A 490 33.63 15.29 10.77
C GLN A 490 33.05 14.52 11.97
N ASP A 491 33.09 13.18 11.97
CA ASP A 491 32.55 12.35 13.06
C ASP A 491 33.52 12.26 14.24
N LEU A 492 34.82 12.44 14.00
CA LEU A 492 35.82 12.59 15.06
C LEU A 492 35.71 13.97 15.70
N ASP A 493 35.59 15.02 14.88
CA ASP A 493 35.43 16.39 15.35
C ASP A 493 34.10 16.57 16.11
N ALA A 494 33.10 15.73 15.81
CA ALA A 494 31.80 15.76 16.48
C ALA A 494 31.88 15.51 18.00
N ILE A 495 32.90 14.78 18.47
CA ILE A 495 33.11 14.44 19.88
C ILE A 495 33.28 15.71 20.73
N GLU A 496 34.00 16.70 20.21
CA GLU A 496 34.25 17.97 20.91
C GLU A 496 33.01 18.87 20.97
N ARG A 497 32.03 18.63 20.09
CA ARG A 497 30.81 19.43 19.93
C ARG A 497 29.56 18.75 20.50
N LEU A 498 29.71 17.64 21.22
CA LEU A 498 28.60 17.01 21.93
C LEU A 498 28.09 17.93 23.05
N ASN A 499 26.77 18.07 23.17
CA ASN A 499 26.18 18.76 24.31
C ASN A 499 26.32 17.94 25.61
N ASP A 500 25.95 18.50 26.76
CA ASP A 500 26.18 17.87 28.06
C ASP A 500 25.49 16.50 28.20
N ASP A 501 24.25 16.37 27.76
CA ASP A 501 23.50 15.10 27.78
C ASP A 501 24.16 14.04 26.89
N GLN A 502 24.53 14.43 25.66
CA GLN A 502 25.21 13.56 24.69
C GLN A 502 26.60 13.15 25.19
N LYS A 503 27.35 14.07 25.80
CA LYS A 503 28.68 13.82 26.34
C LYS A 503 28.62 12.91 27.56
N SER A 504 27.62 13.09 28.42
CA SER A 504 27.34 12.18 29.54
C SER A 504 27.04 10.76 29.03
N ALA A 505 26.12 10.62 28.06
CA ALA A 505 25.81 9.33 27.45
C ALA A 505 27.03 8.69 26.77
N PHE A 506 27.81 9.49 26.04
CA PHE A 506 29.05 9.08 25.38
C PHE A 506 30.06 8.51 26.39
N ASN A 507 30.32 9.24 27.48
CA ASN A 507 31.28 8.82 28.50
C ASN A 507 30.86 7.54 29.22
N ILE A 508 29.57 7.40 29.54
CA ILE A 508 29.03 6.20 30.19
C ILE A 508 29.22 4.97 29.31
N ILE A 509 28.84 5.07 28.02
CA ILE A 509 28.94 3.98 27.06
C ILE A 509 30.42 3.63 26.80
N MET A 510 31.27 4.64 26.55
CA MET A 510 32.71 4.42 26.33
C MET A 510 33.39 3.78 27.55
N GLY A 511 33.04 4.21 28.76
CA GLY A 511 33.56 3.61 29.99
C GLY A 511 33.17 2.14 30.14
N ALA A 512 31.93 1.77 29.81
CA ALA A 512 31.50 0.37 29.82
C ALA A 512 32.24 -0.47 28.77
N VAL A 513 32.48 0.08 27.57
CA VAL A 513 33.27 -0.61 26.53
C VAL A 513 34.70 -0.85 26.96
N GLN A 514 35.35 0.14 27.60
CA GLN A 514 36.72 0.04 28.10
C GLN A 514 36.85 -1.00 29.23
N ARG A 515 35.89 -1.02 30.16
CA ARG A 515 35.86 -2.02 31.25
C ARG A 515 35.45 -3.41 30.79
N SER A 516 34.99 -3.56 29.54
CA SER A 516 34.42 -4.80 29.00
C SER A 516 33.20 -5.29 29.80
N ASP A 517 32.39 -4.34 30.30
CA ASP A 517 31.15 -4.64 31.01
C ASP A 517 30.14 -5.30 30.05
N ASN A 518 29.32 -6.23 30.56
CA ASN A 518 28.08 -6.59 29.88
C ASN A 518 27.05 -5.50 30.21
N ALA A 519 26.64 -4.73 29.21
CA ALA A 519 25.65 -3.67 29.40
C ALA A 519 24.74 -3.53 28.19
N THR A 520 23.46 -3.28 28.46
CA THR A 520 22.47 -2.85 27.47
C THR A 520 22.06 -1.42 27.78
N PHE A 521 22.30 -0.52 26.83
CA PHE A 521 21.94 0.88 26.91
C PHE A 521 20.74 1.16 26.02
N PHE A 522 19.84 2.02 26.50
CA PHE A 522 18.78 2.60 25.69
C PHE A 522 18.92 4.13 25.71
N VAL A 523 19.27 4.72 24.56
CA VAL A 523 19.34 6.16 24.38
C VAL A 523 17.95 6.66 23.97
N ASP A 524 17.22 7.20 24.94
CA ASP A 524 15.94 7.85 24.73
C ASP A 524 16.16 9.33 24.42
N GLY A 525 15.58 9.80 23.32
CA GLY A 525 15.72 11.19 22.93
C GLY A 525 14.62 11.58 21.96
N PRO A 526 13.91 12.71 22.20
CA PRO A 526 12.98 13.28 21.24
C PRO A 526 13.57 13.48 19.83
N GLY A 527 12.69 13.70 18.85
CA GLY A 527 13.06 14.01 17.48
C GLY A 527 13.89 15.29 17.42
N GLY A 528 15.12 15.19 16.90
CA GLY A 528 16.02 16.34 16.78
C GLY A 528 17.04 16.50 17.91
N THR A 529 17.08 15.63 18.92
CA THR A 529 18.07 15.72 20.03
C THR A 529 19.48 15.22 19.70
N GLY A 530 19.73 14.83 18.44
CA GLY A 530 21.06 14.42 17.99
C GLY A 530 21.46 12.98 18.36
N LYS A 531 20.51 12.06 18.58
CA LYS A 531 20.81 10.63 18.80
C LYS A 531 21.78 10.05 17.76
N THR A 532 21.49 10.26 16.47
CA THR A 532 22.34 9.78 15.38
C THR A 532 23.71 10.46 15.37
N TYR A 533 23.80 11.72 15.79
CA TYR A 533 25.06 12.45 15.94
C TYR A 533 25.93 11.81 17.05
N LEU A 534 25.33 11.46 18.19
CA LEU A 534 25.97 10.69 19.25
C LEU A 534 26.45 9.32 18.75
N TYR A 535 25.64 8.58 17.98
CA TYR A 535 26.05 7.28 17.42
C TYR A 535 27.22 7.40 16.47
N ARG A 536 27.28 8.44 15.63
CA ARG A 536 28.42 8.72 14.74
C ARG A 536 29.70 8.98 15.54
N ALA A 537 29.63 9.79 16.59
CA ALA A 537 30.76 10.04 17.48
C ALA A 537 31.24 8.75 18.17
N LEU A 538 30.32 7.90 18.67
CA LEU A 538 30.65 6.58 19.26
C LEU A 538 31.31 5.65 18.24
N LEU A 539 30.75 5.54 17.03
CA LEU A 539 31.31 4.71 15.96
C LEU A 539 32.72 5.16 15.59
N ALA A 540 32.93 6.46 15.39
CA ALA A 540 34.23 7.01 15.04
C ALA A 540 35.28 6.74 16.14
N SER A 541 34.91 6.97 17.40
CA SER A 541 35.80 6.75 18.55
C SER A 541 36.21 5.28 18.71
N LEU A 542 35.23 4.37 18.67
CA LEU A 542 35.49 2.94 18.86
C LEU A 542 36.27 2.33 17.69
N ARG A 543 35.96 2.73 16.45
CA ARG A 543 36.71 2.29 15.27
C ARG A 543 38.13 2.82 15.25
N ARG A 544 38.36 4.07 15.70
CA ARG A 544 39.72 4.63 15.87
C ARG A 544 40.57 3.84 16.87
N LEU A 545 39.93 3.23 17.88
CA LEU A 545 40.59 2.33 18.83
C LEU A 545 40.79 0.90 18.27
N GLY A 546 40.45 0.65 17.00
CA GLY A 546 40.57 -0.66 16.35
C GLY A 546 39.47 -1.66 16.72
N HIS A 547 38.39 -1.22 17.39
CA HIS A 547 37.27 -2.10 17.72
C HIS A 547 36.31 -2.29 16.54
N ILE A 548 35.78 -3.51 16.42
CA ILE A 548 34.69 -3.83 15.48
C ILE A 548 33.37 -3.44 16.14
N VAL A 549 32.64 -2.52 15.51
CA VAL A 549 31.32 -2.05 15.96
C VAL A 549 30.32 -2.16 14.84
N LEU A 550 29.21 -2.85 15.07
CA LEU A 550 28.17 -3.05 14.06
C LEU A 550 27.11 -1.97 14.17
N ALA A 551 27.00 -1.13 13.14
CA ALA A 551 25.96 -0.12 13.04
C ALA A 551 24.71 -0.71 12.36
N THR A 552 23.58 -0.65 13.05
CA THR A 552 22.30 -1.12 12.52
C THR A 552 21.16 -0.14 12.79
N ALA A 553 20.10 -0.25 12.00
CA ALA A 553 18.85 0.48 12.25
C ALA A 553 17.62 -0.35 11.86
N SER A 554 16.45 0.02 12.36
CA SER A 554 15.18 -0.65 11.99
C SER A 554 14.75 -0.35 10.55
N SER A 555 15.12 0.81 10.00
CA SER A 555 14.78 1.23 8.63
C SER A 555 16.02 1.42 7.75
N GLY A 556 15.86 1.20 6.43
CA GLY A 556 16.96 1.37 5.46
C GLY A 556 17.49 2.80 5.40
N ILE A 557 16.60 3.80 5.48
CA ILE A 557 16.98 5.22 5.47
C ILE A 557 17.84 5.54 6.71
N ALA A 558 17.40 5.14 7.91
CA ALA A 558 18.17 5.37 9.13
C ALA A 558 19.53 4.68 9.08
N ALA A 559 19.59 3.46 8.52
CA ALA A 559 20.84 2.73 8.34
C ALA A 559 21.84 3.48 7.45
N THR A 560 21.40 4.12 6.36
CA THR A 560 22.29 4.86 5.43
C THR A 560 22.91 6.12 6.01
N ILE A 561 22.40 6.62 7.15
CA ILE A 561 22.95 7.79 7.85
C ILE A 561 24.14 7.39 8.73
N LEU A 562 24.21 6.13 9.17
CA LEU A 562 25.30 5.61 10.00
C LEU A 562 26.43 5.06 9.09
N PRO A 563 27.70 5.43 9.32
CA PRO A 563 28.82 4.91 8.54
C PRO A 563 28.91 3.36 8.60
N GLY A 564 28.74 2.71 7.44
CA GLY A 564 28.67 1.25 7.33
C GLY A 564 27.36 0.61 7.85
N GLY A 565 26.34 1.43 8.10
CA GLY A 565 25.06 0.99 8.67
C GLY A 565 24.28 0.07 7.74
N ARG A 566 23.60 -0.92 8.32
CA ARG A 566 22.64 -1.79 7.61
C ARG A 566 21.35 -1.98 8.40
N THR A 567 20.26 -2.35 7.74
CA THR A 567 19.05 -2.72 8.48
C THR A 567 19.33 -3.92 9.38
N ALA A 568 18.85 -3.92 10.62
CA ALA A 568 19.03 -5.02 11.56
C ALA A 568 18.51 -6.36 11.00
N HIS A 569 17.37 -6.34 10.30
CA HIS A 569 16.82 -7.51 9.62
C HIS A 569 17.80 -8.12 8.61
N SER A 570 18.46 -7.30 7.79
CA SER A 570 19.45 -7.77 6.81
C SER A 570 20.77 -8.18 7.47
N LYS A 571 21.31 -7.39 8.40
CA LYS A 571 22.61 -7.67 9.04
C LYS A 571 22.53 -8.94 9.88
N PHE A 572 21.44 -9.16 10.61
CA PHE A 572 21.28 -10.29 11.51
C PHE A 572 20.36 -11.39 10.98
N LYS A 573 19.90 -11.33 9.72
CA LYS A 573 19.02 -12.34 9.11
C LYS A 573 17.79 -12.67 10.00
N ILE A 574 17.14 -11.62 10.50
CA ILE A 574 15.94 -11.74 11.35
C ILE A 574 14.77 -12.23 10.46
N PRO A 575 14.04 -13.29 10.85
CA PRO A 575 12.88 -13.77 10.10
C PRO A 575 11.80 -12.70 9.93
N LEU A 576 11.08 -12.72 8.80
CA LEU A 576 9.96 -11.80 8.54
C LEU A 576 8.70 -12.17 9.34
N SER A 577 8.48 -13.46 9.57
CA SER A 577 7.45 -13.99 10.45
C SER A 577 8.08 -14.39 11.78
N LEU A 578 7.76 -13.63 12.83
CA LEU A 578 8.33 -13.82 14.16
C LEU A 578 7.29 -14.38 15.13
N ASP A 579 7.74 -15.31 15.96
CA ASP A 579 7.06 -15.87 17.12
C ASP A 579 8.00 -15.93 18.33
N ALA A 580 7.48 -16.37 19.48
CA ALA A 580 8.24 -16.45 20.72
C ALA A 580 9.45 -17.41 20.67
N SER A 581 9.47 -18.35 19.71
CA SER A 581 10.54 -19.35 19.53
C SER A 581 11.52 -19.04 18.40
N SER A 582 11.30 -17.95 17.66
CA SER A 582 12.08 -17.64 16.46
C SER A 582 13.56 -17.41 16.76
N MET A 583 14.44 -17.82 15.84
CA MET A 583 15.88 -17.50 15.86
C MET A 583 16.30 -16.87 14.54
N CYS A 584 17.41 -16.13 14.55
CA CYS A 584 18.01 -15.58 13.34
C CYS A 584 18.67 -16.70 12.51
N SER A 585 18.56 -16.62 11.19
CA SER A 585 19.10 -17.64 10.28
C SER A 585 20.61 -17.49 10.06
N ILE A 586 21.40 -17.56 11.14
CA ILE A 586 22.86 -17.44 11.15
C ILE A 586 23.46 -18.77 11.62
N GLY A 587 24.19 -19.46 10.74
CA GLY A 587 24.93 -20.67 11.13
C GLY A 587 26.15 -20.33 11.98
N LYS A 588 26.43 -21.13 13.02
CA LYS A 588 27.54 -20.93 13.98
C LYS A 588 28.93 -20.86 13.33
N GLN A 589 29.11 -21.54 12.20
CA GLN A 589 30.36 -21.53 11.42
C GLN A 589 30.44 -20.41 10.37
N SER A 590 29.38 -19.62 10.20
CA SER A 590 29.33 -18.59 9.18
C SER A 590 30.27 -17.42 9.45
N ASP A 591 30.65 -16.73 8.39
CA ASP A 591 31.46 -15.51 8.44
C ASP A 591 30.82 -14.40 9.27
N LEU A 592 29.49 -14.29 9.22
CA LEU A 592 28.71 -13.36 10.03
C LEU A 592 28.76 -13.73 11.52
N ALA A 593 28.73 -15.03 11.87
CA ALA A 593 28.88 -15.47 13.25
C ALA A 593 30.25 -15.08 13.82
N LYS A 594 31.33 -15.27 13.06
CA LYS A 594 32.69 -14.83 13.45
C LYS A 594 32.77 -13.31 13.62
N LEU A 595 32.11 -12.55 12.74
CA LEU A 595 32.04 -11.09 12.85
C LEU A 595 31.32 -10.67 14.15
N ILE A 596 30.17 -11.28 14.46
CA ILE A 596 29.40 -11.00 15.68
C ILE A 596 30.23 -11.37 16.92
N GLN A 597 30.91 -12.51 16.92
CA GLN A 597 31.80 -12.93 18.01
C GLN A 597 32.93 -11.92 18.25
N LYS A 598 33.50 -11.31 17.20
CA LYS A 598 34.55 -10.28 17.34
C LYS A 598 34.02 -8.87 17.62
N ALA A 599 32.76 -8.58 17.32
CA ALA A 599 32.18 -7.26 17.56
C ALA A 599 32.17 -6.93 19.06
N LYS A 600 32.61 -5.72 19.42
CA LYS A 600 32.67 -5.24 20.80
C LYS A 600 31.36 -4.58 21.24
N ALA A 601 30.75 -3.83 20.32
CA ALA A 601 29.49 -3.14 20.54
C ALA A 601 28.60 -3.21 19.29
N ILE A 602 27.30 -3.11 19.49
CA ILE A 602 26.28 -3.11 18.43
C ILE A 602 25.33 -1.95 18.69
N ILE A 603 25.20 -1.08 17.70
CA ILE A 603 24.27 0.06 17.74
C ILE A 603 23.05 -0.31 16.91
N TRP A 604 21.86 -0.09 17.46
CA TRP A 604 20.59 -0.27 16.75
C TRP A 604 19.72 0.98 16.91
N ASP A 605 19.69 1.81 15.86
CA ASP A 605 18.87 3.03 15.79
C ASP A 605 17.42 2.74 15.36
N GLU A 606 16.49 3.58 15.80
CA GLU A 606 15.03 3.42 15.63
C GLU A 606 14.50 2.06 16.15
N ALA A 607 15.09 1.53 17.23
CA ALA A 607 14.70 0.27 17.86
C ALA A 607 13.24 0.28 18.34
N THR A 608 12.70 1.45 18.71
CA THR A 608 11.29 1.57 19.12
C THR A 608 10.32 1.12 18.03
N MET A 609 10.69 1.15 16.75
CA MET A 609 9.86 0.69 15.63
C MET A 609 9.89 -0.83 15.38
N THR A 610 10.58 -1.63 16.20
CA THR A 610 10.72 -3.08 16.00
C THR A 610 9.85 -3.92 16.96
N HIS A 611 9.40 -5.10 16.51
CA HIS A 611 8.63 -6.06 17.31
C HIS A 611 9.49 -6.72 18.39
N ARG A 612 8.92 -6.96 19.59
CA ARG A 612 9.58 -7.63 20.73
C ARG A 612 10.32 -8.93 20.35
N HIS A 613 9.62 -9.85 19.68
CA HIS A 613 10.20 -11.11 19.19
C HIS A 613 11.46 -10.97 18.32
N ALA A 614 11.70 -9.83 17.66
CA ALA A 614 12.95 -9.63 16.93
C ALA A 614 14.14 -9.48 17.87
N PHE A 615 13.97 -8.76 18.98
CA PHE A 615 15.01 -8.61 20.02
C PHE A 615 15.27 -9.95 20.71
N GLU A 616 14.21 -10.69 21.06
CA GLU A 616 14.32 -12.00 21.70
C GLU A 616 14.97 -13.04 20.77
N ALA A 617 14.64 -13.02 19.47
CA ALA A 617 15.29 -13.87 18.48
C ALA A 617 16.78 -13.54 18.35
N LEU A 618 17.14 -12.26 18.37
CA LEU A 618 18.53 -11.82 18.32
C LEU A 618 19.30 -12.24 19.58
N ASP A 619 18.74 -12.02 20.77
CA ASP A 619 19.32 -12.43 22.05
C ASP A 619 19.62 -13.93 22.09
N ARG A 620 18.61 -14.77 21.79
CA ARG A 620 18.79 -16.23 21.69
C ARG A 620 19.89 -16.61 20.72
N THR A 621 19.90 -15.99 19.54
CA THR A 621 20.91 -16.28 18.52
C THR A 621 22.30 -15.88 19.01
N PHE A 622 22.47 -14.72 19.64
CA PHE A 622 23.80 -14.29 20.08
C PHE A 622 24.33 -15.17 21.21
N ARG A 623 23.49 -15.58 22.16
CA ARG A 623 23.89 -16.54 23.20
C ARG A 623 24.38 -17.86 22.60
N ASP A 624 23.68 -18.38 21.59
CA ASP A 624 24.08 -19.60 20.85
C ASP A 624 25.39 -19.40 20.06
N LEU A 625 25.56 -18.24 19.41
CA LEU A 625 26.75 -17.94 18.61
C LEU A 625 27.99 -17.72 19.48
N THR A 626 27.86 -17.11 20.66
CA THR A 626 29.00 -16.79 21.54
C THR A 626 29.24 -17.84 22.62
N ASP A 627 28.31 -18.79 22.83
CA ASP A 627 28.32 -19.72 23.97
C ASP A 627 28.39 -19.01 25.33
N ILE A 628 27.71 -17.87 25.45
CA ILE A 628 27.67 -17.04 26.67
C ILE A 628 26.21 -16.82 27.06
N ASP A 629 25.80 -17.31 28.23
CA ASP A 629 24.43 -17.14 28.76
C ASP A 629 24.25 -15.81 29.51
N LEU A 630 24.70 -14.74 28.88
CA LEU A 630 24.40 -13.37 29.30
C LEU A 630 23.54 -12.71 28.22
N PRO A 631 22.80 -11.63 28.53
CA PRO A 631 22.04 -10.89 27.53
C PRO A 631 22.89 -10.58 26.30
N PHE A 632 22.33 -10.88 25.13
CA PHE A 632 22.92 -10.76 23.81
C PHE A 632 24.31 -11.40 23.67
N GLY A 633 24.55 -12.52 24.35
CA GLY A 633 25.81 -13.26 24.24
C GLY A 633 27.02 -12.48 24.77
N GLY A 634 26.83 -11.64 25.79
CA GLY A 634 27.93 -10.84 26.36
C GLY A 634 28.19 -9.51 25.64
N LYS A 635 27.42 -9.16 24.60
CA LYS A 635 27.68 -7.99 23.77
C LYS A 635 27.13 -6.71 24.38
N ILE A 636 27.86 -5.60 24.20
CA ILE A 636 27.37 -4.27 24.56
C ILE A 636 26.37 -3.83 23.50
N MET A 637 25.12 -3.70 23.91
CA MET A 637 24.01 -3.28 23.05
C MET A 637 23.68 -1.82 23.30
N ILE A 638 23.58 -1.02 22.25
CA ILE A 638 23.19 0.38 22.30
C ILE A 638 21.95 0.56 21.44
N PHE A 639 20.79 0.52 22.06
CA PHE A 639 19.51 0.77 21.42
C PHE A 639 19.22 2.27 21.40
N GLY A 640 18.66 2.72 20.29
CA GLY A 640 18.26 4.11 20.08
C GLY A 640 16.82 4.22 19.64
N GLY A 641 16.11 5.23 20.11
CA GLY A 641 14.80 5.54 19.57
C GLY A 641 14.08 6.63 20.34
N ASP A 642 12.80 6.79 20.02
CA ASP A 642 11.91 7.76 20.64
C ASP A 642 10.53 7.09 20.80
N PHE A 643 10.08 6.94 22.05
CA PHE A 643 8.78 6.34 22.37
C PHE A 643 7.59 7.25 22.06
N ARG A 644 7.85 8.55 21.83
CA ARG A 644 6.85 9.51 21.35
C ARG A 644 6.57 9.35 19.86
N GLN A 645 7.44 8.66 19.13
CA GLN A 645 7.24 8.35 17.72
C GLN A 645 6.31 7.14 17.53
N VAL A 646 6.00 6.86 16.26
CA VAL A 646 5.05 5.82 15.89
C VAL A 646 5.55 4.43 16.28
N LEU A 647 4.69 3.68 16.97
CA LEU A 647 4.97 2.32 17.40
C LEU A 647 4.86 1.33 16.21
N PRO A 648 5.58 0.19 16.25
CA PRO A 648 5.42 -0.85 15.26
C PRO A 648 3.97 -1.31 15.24
N VAL A 649 3.45 -1.50 14.03
CA VAL A 649 2.08 -1.99 13.80
C VAL A 649 2.00 -3.43 14.31
N ILE A 650 1.50 -3.62 15.53
CA ILE A 650 1.40 -4.94 16.17
C ILE A 650 0.04 -5.09 16.83
N ARG A 651 -0.65 -6.18 16.50
CA ARG A 651 -1.83 -6.63 17.22
C ARG A 651 -1.38 -7.44 18.45
N LYS A 652 -1.57 -6.84 19.64
CA LYS A 652 -1.49 -7.44 20.99
C LYS A 652 -0.10 -7.93 21.43
N GLY A 653 0.56 -7.17 22.31
CA GLY A 653 1.71 -7.60 23.12
C GLY A 653 2.45 -6.43 23.79
N THR A 654 2.95 -6.60 25.02
CA THR A 654 3.57 -5.54 25.84
C THR A 654 5.10 -5.53 25.75
N LYS A 655 5.65 -4.35 25.39
CA LYS A 655 7.09 -4.04 25.25
C LYS A 655 7.82 -3.71 26.56
N SER A 656 7.08 -3.55 27.65
CA SER A 656 7.57 -3.01 28.94
C SER A 656 8.73 -3.80 29.55
N GLU A 657 8.80 -5.12 29.34
CA GLU A 657 9.79 -5.99 29.98
C GLU A 657 11.21 -5.84 29.40
N LEU A 658 11.36 -5.47 28.12
CA LEU A 658 12.67 -5.24 27.50
C LEU A 658 13.30 -3.91 27.94
N ILE A 659 12.47 -2.89 28.18
CA ILE A 659 12.92 -1.55 28.59
C ILE A 659 13.42 -1.58 30.04
N GLN A 660 12.74 -2.32 30.92
CA GLN A 660 13.09 -2.45 32.34
C GLN A 660 14.48 -3.05 32.60
N ALA A 661 15.04 -3.82 31.66
CA ALA A 661 16.35 -4.43 31.79
C ALA A 661 17.52 -3.53 31.30
N SER A 662 17.24 -2.36 30.72
CA SER A 662 18.24 -1.50 30.07
C SER A 662 18.55 -0.24 30.88
N VAL A 663 19.79 0.27 30.80
CA VAL A 663 20.15 1.58 31.35
C VAL A 663 19.65 2.68 30.41
N ILE A 664 18.74 3.53 30.87
CA ILE A 664 18.13 4.60 30.06
C ILE A 664 19.00 5.87 30.14
N LEU A 665 19.46 6.34 28.99
CA LEU A 665 20.20 7.60 28.82
C LEU A 665 19.32 8.60 28.07
N LYS A 666 18.90 9.67 28.75
CA LYS A 666 17.97 10.68 28.19
C LYS A 666 18.71 11.84 27.56
N LEU A 667 18.42 12.14 26.29
CA LEU A 667 18.85 13.37 25.62
C LEU A 667 17.68 14.36 25.61
N LYS A 668 17.80 15.51 26.28
CA LYS A 668 16.69 16.46 26.45
C LYS A 668 16.75 17.64 25.48
N GLN A 669 17.95 18.10 25.13
CA GLN A 669 18.13 19.29 24.29
C GLN A 669 17.82 18.99 22.81
N ASN A 670 16.86 19.72 22.22
CA ASN A 670 16.57 19.64 20.79
C ASN A 670 17.60 20.44 19.99
N MET A 671 18.47 19.74 19.27
CA MET A 671 19.53 20.34 18.45
C MET A 671 19.01 20.83 17.09
N ARG A 672 17.90 20.26 16.59
CA ARG A 672 17.31 20.63 15.29
C ARG A 672 16.61 21.98 15.36
N SER A 673 15.94 22.27 16.47
CA SER A 673 15.20 23.52 16.69
C SER A 673 15.91 24.44 17.69
N ILE A 674 17.24 24.36 17.79
CA ILE A 674 18.03 25.07 18.80
C ILE A 674 17.85 26.60 18.76
N ASN A 675 17.52 27.13 17.58
CA ASN A 675 17.29 28.55 17.35
C ASN A 675 15.84 28.99 17.60
N ASP A 676 14.94 28.07 17.97
CA ASP A 676 13.51 28.32 18.24
C ASP A 676 13.06 27.51 19.46
N CYS A 677 13.39 28.01 20.65
CA CYS A 677 13.12 27.34 21.93
C CYS A 677 11.62 27.11 22.14
N GLU A 678 10.79 28.08 21.74
CA GLU A 678 9.34 28.00 21.88
C GLU A 678 8.74 26.89 21.00
N PHE A 679 9.27 26.70 19.78
CA PHE A 679 8.92 25.56 18.94
C PHE A 679 9.35 24.23 19.55
N SER A 680 10.58 24.16 20.07
CA SER A 680 11.10 22.95 20.70
C SER A 680 10.24 22.52 21.89
N GLU A 681 9.86 23.45 22.76
CA GLU A 681 8.98 23.18 23.91
C GLU A 681 7.58 22.74 23.47
N PHE A 682 7.02 23.40 22.45
CA PHE A 682 5.75 22.99 21.85
C PHE A 682 5.80 21.56 21.30
N LEU A 683 6.85 21.20 20.56
CA LEU A 683 7.03 19.83 20.06
C LEU A 683 7.07 18.79 21.17
N LEU A 684 7.76 19.10 22.28
CA LEU A 684 7.83 18.20 23.44
C LEU A 684 6.47 18.05 24.10
N ARG A 685 5.73 19.13 24.34
CA ARG A 685 4.38 19.06 24.93
C ARG A 685 3.41 18.27 24.05
N VAL A 686 3.47 18.44 22.72
CA VAL A 686 2.69 17.63 21.77
C VAL A 686 3.10 16.16 21.84
N GLY A 687 4.40 15.85 21.82
CA GLY A 687 4.91 14.46 21.88
C GLY A 687 4.62 13.75 23.19
N ASP A 688 4.66 14.46 24.31
CA ASP A 688 4.36 13.93 25.65
C ASP A 688 2.85 13.84 25.93
N GLY A 689 2.00 14.45 25.10
CA GLY A 689 0.56 14.54 25.35
C GLY A 689 0.22 15.45 26.54
N ASN A 690 1.04 16.50 26.72
CA ASN A 690 0.92 17.52 27.76
C ASN A 690 0.47 18.88 27.21
N GLU A 691 0.30 19.02 25.89
CA GLU A 691 -0.31 20.22 25.30
C GLU A 691 -1.78 20.32 25.69
N ASP A 692 -2.28 21.54 25.92
CA ASP A 692 -3.67 21.76 26.28
C ASP A 692 -4.61 21.24 25.18
N VAL A 693 -5.53 20.37 25.57
CA VAL A 693 -6.52 19.77 24.69
C VAL A 693 -7.90 20.33 24.96
N ILE A 694 -8.67 20.51 23.90
CA ILE A 694 -10.11 20.75 23.92
C ILE A 694 -10.77 19.49 23.34
N MET A 695 -11.97 19.12 23.80
CA MET A 695 -12.86 18.08 23.23
C MET A 695 -12.17 16.96 22.41
N ASP A 696 -11.99 15.78 23.00
CA ASP A 696 -11.48 14.56 22.30
C ASP A 696 -10.04 14.68 21.76
N ASP A 697 -9.08 15.09 22.59
CA ASP A 697 -7.64 15.19 22.28
C ASP A 697 -7.27 16.19 21.16
N MET A 698 -8.06 17.24 20.96
CA MET A 698 -7.78 18.28 19.95
C MET A 698 -6.87 19.37 20.53
N VAL A 699 -5.68 19.53 19.94
CA VAL A 699 -4.71 20.57 20.32
C VAL A 699 -4.83 21.80 19.41
N LYS A 700 -4.69 23.00 19.98
CA LYS A 700 -4.64 24.25 19.20
C LYS A 700 -3.26 24.39 18.56
N LEU A 701 -3.21 24.62 17.24
CA LEU A 701 -1.96 24.87 16.53
C LEU A 701 -1.58 26.36 16.61
N PRO A 702 -0.28 26.69 16.68
CA PRO A 702 0.19 28.08 16.61
C PRO A 702 -0.23 28.76 15.30
N GLU A 703 -0.84 29.95 15.39
CA GLU A 703 -1.43 30.64 14.23
C GLU A 703 -0.43 30.90 13.09
N CYS A 704 0.83 31.20 13.43
CA CYS A 704 1.90 31.44 12.44
C CYS A 704 2.26 30.20 11.60
N MET A 705 1.93 29.00 12.08
CA MET A 705 2.19 27.74 11.38
C MET A 705 1.04 27.31 10.50
N VAL A 706 -0.15 27.92 10.63
CA VAL A 706 -1.37 27.37 10.04
C VAL A 706 -1.75 28.09 8.76
N ILE A 707 -2.17 27.31 7.77
CA ILE A 707 -3.00 27.81 6.66
C ILE A 707 -4.44 27.36 6.95
N PRO A 708 -5.39 28.30 7.10
CA PRO A 708 -6.79 27.94 7.32
C PRO A 708 -7.35 27.23 6.08
N TRP A 709 -8.19 26.23 6.32
CA TRP A 709 -8.90 25.57 5.25
C TRP A 709 -10.11 26.39 4.82
N GLU A 710 -10.10 26.85 3.57
CA GLU A 710 -11.22 27.56 2.95
C GLU A 710 -11.79 26.74 1.80
N SER A 711 -10.92 26.16 0.98
CA SER A 711 -11.25 25.32 -0.17
C SER A 711 -10.00 24.59 -0.67
N GLU A 712 -10.09 23.91 -1.83
CA GLU A 712 -8.90 23.38 -2.52
C GLU A 712 -7.86 24.46 -2.86
N HIS A 713 -8.22 25.74 -2.87
CA HIS A 713 -7.26 26.84 -3.02
C HIS A 713 -6.22 26.85 -1.89
N SER A 714 -6.59 26.46 -0.65
CA SER A 714 -5.65 26.35 0.48
C SER A 714 -4.53 25.33 0.22
N ILE A 715 -4.78 24.30 -0.61
CA ILE A 715 -3.73 23.36 -1.05
C ILE A 715 -2.70 24.06 -1.94
N ASN A 716 -3.15 24.94 -2.85
CA ASN A 716 -2.23 25.69 -3.71
C ASN A 716 -1.40 26.67 -2.89
N GLN A 717 -2.00 27.32 -1.89
CA GLN A 717 -1.26 28.18 -0.95
C GLN A 717 -0.20 27.40 -0.18
N LEU A 718 -0.52 26.19 0.30
CA LEU A 718 0.46 25.31 0.94
C LEU A 718 1.62 24.98 0.00
N ILE A 719 1.33 24.59 -1.24
CA ILE A 719 2.36 24.26 -2.21
C ILE A 719 3.26 25.47 -2.50
N ALA A 720 2.67 26.65 -2.75
CA ALA A 720 3.42 27.88 -3.02
C ALA A 720 4.30 28.30 -1.83
N LYS A 721 3.85 28.06 -0.59
CA LYS A 721 4.63 28.38 0.61
C LYS A 721 5.79 27.41 0.84
N ILE A 722 5.60 26.11 0.54
CA ILE A 722 6.66 25.10 0.71
C ILE A 722 7.64 25.10 -0.46
N PHE A 723 7.17 25.35 -1.68
CA PHE A 723 7.95 25.36 -2.91
C PHE A 723 7.86 26.73 -3.62
N PRO A 724 8.44 27.80 -3.05
CA PRO A 724 8.49 29.11 -3.71
C PRO A 724 9.42 29.05 -4.92
N ASP A 725 9.03 29.71 -6.02
CA ASP A 725 9.85 29.83 -7.25
C ASP A 725 10.35 28.48 -7.77
N LEU A 726 9.46 27.47 -7.78
CA LEU A 726 9.77 26.09 -8.18
C LEU A 726 10.37 26.00 -9.60
N GLU A 727 10.01 26.94 -10.48
CA GLU A 727 10.52 27.01 -11.85
C GLU A 727 12.01 27.35 -11.93
N ASP A 728 12.54 28.10 -10.97
CA ASP A 728 13.96 28.50 -10.95
C ASP A 728 14.88 27.42 -10.36
N HIS A 729 14.30 26.41 -9.68
CA HIS A 729 15.03 25.42 -8.88
C HIS A 729 14.98 23.98 -9.43
N ILE A 730 14.64 23.81 -10.71
CA ILE A 730 14.42 22.50 -11.36
C ILE A 730 15.56 21.51 -11.15
N ASN A 731 16.82 21.96 -11.11
CA ASN A 731 18.00 21.11 -10.97
C ASN A 731 18.75 21.29 -9.65
N ASP A 732 18.17 22.01 -8.69
CA ASP A 732 18.77 22.28 -7.40
C ASP A 732 18.48 21.13 -6.43
N ALA A 733 19.48 20.29 -6.24
CA ALA A 733 19.41 19.17 -5.30
C ALA A 733 19.18 19.64 -3.85
N THR A 734 19.79 20.77 -3.46
CA THR A 734 19.68 21.31 -2.10
C THR A 734 18.27 21.79 -1.83
N TYR A 735 17.69 22.55 -2.78
CA TYR A 735 16.31 23.02 -2.69
C TYR A 735 15.32 21.86 -2.49
N MET A 736 15.48 20.76 -3.25
CA MET A 736 14.61 19.58 -3.17
C MET A 736 14.82 18.74 -1.89
N VAL A 737 16.03 18.76 -1.33
CA VAL A 737 16.35 18.03 -0.08
C VAL A 737 15.69 18.69 1.12
N GLU A 738 15.76 20.01 1.21
CA GLU A 738 15.30 20.79 2.36
C GLU A 738 13.77 20.90 2.47
N ARG A 739 13.05 20.53 1.40
CA ARG A 739 11.59 20.71 1.28
C ARG A 739 10.88 19.39 1.01
N ALA A 740 9.78 19.17 1.73
CA ALA A 740 8.86 18.07 1.48
C ALA A 740 7.50 18.38 2.13
N VAL A 741 6.42 17.92 1.50
CA VAL A 741 5.09 17.88 2.13
C VAL A 741 4.90 16.49 2.74
N VAL A 742 4.39 16.43 3.97
CA VAL A 742 4.15 15.14 4.63
C VAL A 742 2.67 15.00 4.95
N THR A 743 2.06 13.87 4.55
CA THR A 743 0.62 13.62 4.76
C THR A 743 0.36 12.27 5.45
N PRO A 744 -0.81 12.08 6.09
CA PRO A 744 -1.13 10.81 6.74
C PRO A 744 -1.36 9.65 5.76
N THR A 745 -1.93 9.90 4.58
CA THR A 745 -2.39 8.86 3.63
C THR A 745 -1.60 8.87 2.31
N ASN A 746 -1.50 7.71 1.64
CA ASN A 746 -0.87 7.65 0.30
C ASN A 746 -1.72 8.33 -0.77
N GLU A 747 -3.04 8.38 -0.61
CA GLU A 747 -3.95 9.04 -1.56
C GLU A 747 -3.68 10.55 -1.61
N ASP A 748 -3.53 11.20 -0.45
CA ASP A 748 -3.13 12.61 -0.39
C ASP A 748 -1.74 12.83 -0.99
N VAL A 749 -0.80 11.89 -0.78
CA VAL A 749 0.54 11.95 -1.39
C VAL A 749 0.43 11.94 -2.91
N ASP A 750 -0.29 10.98 -3.48
CA ASP A 750 -0.42 10.80 -4.92
C ASP A 750 -1.11 12.03 -5.56
N MET A 751 -2.19 12.53 -4.95
CA MET A 751 -2.88 13.76 -5.37
C MET A 751 -1.95 14.98 -5.37
N LEU A 752 -1.22 15.21 -4.28
CA LEU A 752 -0.31 16.37 -4.17
C LEU A 752 0.85 16.26 -5.15
N ASN A 753 1.44 15.08 -5.31
CA ASN A 753 2.54 14.86 -6.26
C ASN A 753 2.07 15.10 -7.70
N GLU A 754 0.86 14.66 -8.07
CA GLU A 754 0.27 14.93 -9.39
C GLU A 754 0.04 16.44 -9.61
N LYS A 755 -0.44 17.16 -8.59
CA LYS A 755 -0.62 18.61 -8.68
C LYS A 755 0.71 19.34 -8.86
N ILE A 756 1.73 18.96 -8.09
CA ILE A 756 3.06 19.61 -8.11
C ILE A 756 3.80 19.31 -9.42
N ILE A 757 3.79 18.08 -9.92
CA ILE A 757 4.49 17.74 -11.18
C ILE A 757 3.84 18.43 -12.40
N ASN A 758 2.54 18.70 -12.35
CA ASN A 758 1.86 19.46 -13.42
C ASN A 758 2.30 20.93 -13.46
N MET A 759 2.61 21.53 -12.30
CA MET A 759 3.19 22.88 -12.21
C MET A 759 4.70 22.89 -12.51
N PHE A 760 5.37 21.75 -12.39
CA PHE A 760 6.80 21.64 -12.64
C PHE A 760 7.11 21.84 -14.14
N PRO A 761 8.07 22.70 -14.51
CA PRO A 761 8.41 22.94 -15.91
C PRO A 761 9.19 21.77 -16.54
N GLY A 762 9.24 21.74 -17.87
CA GLY A 762 9.95 20.73 -18.65
C GLY A 762 9.06 19.71 -19.36
N LEU A 763 9.68 18.92 -20.24
CA LEU A 763 8.99 17.89 -21.02
C LEU A 763 8.48 16.77 -20.10
N GLU A 764 7.20 16.46 -20.20
CA GLU A 764 6.59 15.35 -19.48
C GLU A 764 6.86 14.02 -20.18
N GLU A 765 7.39 13.05 -19.44
CA GLU A 765 7.49 11.67 -19.89
C GLU A 765 6.60 10.75 -19.05
N THR A 766 5.65 10.10 -19.73
CA THR A 766 4.75 9.12 -19.12
C THR A 766 5.17 7.70 -19.47
N MET A 767 5.36 6.88 -18.44
CA MET A 767 5.77 5.48 -18.52
C MET A 767 4.70 4.58 -17.90
N TYR A 768 4.14 3.66 -18.70
CA TYR A 768 3.16 2.68 -18.24
C TYR A 768 3.82 1.40 -17.73
N SER A 769 3.29 0.79 -16.67
CA SER A 769 3.76 -0.49 -16.16
C SER A 769 3.24 -1.67 -16.99
N PHE A 770 3.96 -2.80 -16.94
CA PHE A 770 3.53 -4.06 -17.52
C PHE A 770 3.03 -4.98 -16.41
N ASP A 771 1.71 -5.16 -16.35
CA ASP A 771 1.05 -5.84 -15.24
C ASP A 771 0.47 -7.19 -15.67
N SER A 772 0.50 -8.16 -14.75
CA SER A 772 -0.22 -9.41 -14.86
C SER A 772 -0.91 -9.72 -13.52
N PRO A 773 -2.26 -9.80 -13.47
CA PRO A 773 -3.21 -9.57 -14.58
C PRO A 773 -3.42 -8.10 -14.97
N GLU A 774 -3.42 -7.79 -16.27
CA GLU A 774 -3.50 -6.44 -16.88
C GLU A 774 -4.78 -5.63 -16.51
N PHE A 775 -5.87 -6.27 -16.08
CA PHE A 775 -7.11 -5.55 -15.74
C PHE A 775 -7.09 -4.91 -14.34
N LEU A 776 -5.93 -4.93 -13.67
CA LEU A 776 -5.74 -4.44 -12.30
C LEU A 776 -4.74 -3.27 -12.22
N ASN A 777 -4.43 -2.66 -13.36
CA ASN A 777 -3.50 -1.54 -13.47
C ASN A 777 -3.90 -0.33 -12.61
N SER A 778 -5.19 -0.16 -12.32
CA SER A 778 -5.70 0.89 -11.45
C SER A 778 -5.51 0.63 -9.95
N ILE A 779 -5.01 -0.55 -9.57
CA ILE A 779 -4.71 -0.85 -8.16
C ILE A 779 -3.33 -0.28 -7.84
N SER A 780 -3.29 0.65 -6.89
CA SER A 780 -2.08 1.18 -6.24
C SER A 780 -1.96 0.60 -4.84
N LEU A 781 -1.15 -0.45 -4.67
CA LEU A 781 -0.84 -1.03 -3.36
C LEU A 781 0.43 -0.42 -2.77
N GLY A 782 0.51 -0.36 -1.45
CA GLY A 782 1.72 0.06 -0.75
C GLY A 782 2.94 -0.76 -1.15
N GLY A 783 3.98 -0.08 -1.66
CA GLY A 783 5.23 -0.71 -2.08
C GLY A 783 5.29 -1.15 -3.55
N LEU A 784 4.19 -1.08 -4.31
CA LEU A 784 4.22 -1.16 -5.77
C LEU A 784 4.31 0.24 -6.38
N PRO A 785 5.12 0.43 -7.44
CA PRO A 785 5.16 1.68 -8.19
C PRO A 785 3.83 1.92 -8.92
N PRO A 786 3.50 3.18 -9.23
CA PRO A 786 2.28 3.52 -9.94
C PRO A 786 2.27 2.91 -11.35
N HIS A 787 1.08 2.55 -11.85
CA HIS A 787 0.94 2.06 -13.21
C HIS A 787 1.33 3.14 -14.23
N LYS A 788 0.79 4.34 -14.08
CA LYS A 788 1.19 5.52 -14.85
C LYS A 788 2.22 6.30 -14.04
N LEU A 789 3.50 6.20 -14.42
CA LEU A 789 4.57 6.99 -13.82
C LEU A 789 4.86 8.19 -14.73
N THR A 790 4.60 9.39 -14.22
CA THR A 790 4.82 10.65 -14.96
C THR A 790 5.99 11.38 -14.32
N LEU A 791 7.06 11.61 -15.07
CA LEU A 791 8.27 12.28 -14.59
C LEU A 791 8.63 13.47 -15.48
N LYS A 792 9.32 14.43 -14.88
CA LYS A 792 9.99 15.55 -15.54
C LYS A 792 11.42 15.61 -15.02
N ARG A 793 12.37 15.98 -15.88
CA ARG A 793 13.77 16.20 -15.48
C ARG A 793 13.83 17.22 -14.35
N GLY A 794 14.52 16.89 -13.27
CA GLY A 794 14.62 17.71 -12.06
C GLY A 794 13.68 17.30 -10.93
N ALA A 795 12.66 16.47 -11.21
CA ALA A 795 11.71 16.06 -10.18
C ALA A 795 12.36 15.13 -9.13
N PRO A 796 12.09 15.33 -7.82
CA PRO A 796 12.52 14.43 -6.78
C PRO A 796 11.67 13.15 -6.78
N ILE A 797 12.33 12.00 -6.83
CA ILE A 797 11.71 10.67 -6.80
C ILE A 797 12.20 9.89 -5.57
N MET A 798 11.40 8.92 -5.12
CA MET A 798 11.74 8.04 -4.00
C MET A 798 11.80 6.59 -4.48
N LEU A 799 12.88 5.91 -4.10
CA LEU A 799 13.07 4.48 -4.37
C LEU A 799 12.14 3.63 -3.48
N LEU A 800 11.43 2.68 -4.07
CA LEU A 800 10.43 1.84 -3.38
C LEU A 800 10.97 0.47 -2.97
N ARG A 801 12.19 0.12 -3.37
CA ARG A 801 12.81 -1.19 -3.10
C ARG A 801 14.29 -1.04 -2.76
N ASN A 802 14.81 -1.95 -1.95
CA ASN A 802 16.24 -2.09 -1.78
C ASN A 802 16.84 -2.64 -3.09
N ILE A 803 17.68 -1.84 -3.73
CA ILE A 803 18.46 -2.25 -4.91
C ILE A 803 19.90 -2.49 -4.49
N ASP A 804 20.57 -1.47 -3.93
CA ASP A 804 21.95 -1.57 -3.46
C ASP A 804 22.11 -0.83 -2.13
N PRO A 805 21.75 -1.47 -1.00
CA PRO A 805 21.81 -0.83 0.30
C PRO A 805 23.21 -0.39 0.72
N LYS A 806 24.28 -1.08 0.28
CA LYS A 806 25.65 -0.71 0.66
C LYS A 806 26.05 0.64 0.06
N LEU A 807 25.47 1.00 -1.09
CA LEU A 807 25.73 2.27 -1.79
C LEU A 807 24.58 3.28 -1.67
N GLY A 808 23.71 3.12 -0.66
CA GLY A 808 22.65 4.08 -0.35
C GLY A 808 21.35 3.93 -1.13
N LEU A 809 21.19 2.90 -1.97
CA LEU A 809 19.95 2.62 -2.73
C LEU A 809 19.02 1.68 -1.96
N CYS A 810 18.41 2.24 -0.91
CA CYS A 810 17.43 1.58 -0.04
C CYS A 810 15.99 2.02 -0.36
N ASN A 811 15.02 1.22 0.07
CA ASN A 811 13.62 1.65 0.08
C ASN A 811 13.45 2.91 0.95
N GLY A 812 13.06 3.99 0.29
CA GLY A 812 12.85 5.32 0.85
C GLY A 812 13.95 6.32 0.50
N THR A 813 15.03 5.90 -0.18
CA THR A 813 16.06 6.83 -0.65
C THR A 813 15.46 7.84 -1.63
N ARG A 814 15.63 9.13 -1.34
CA ARG A 814 15.25 10.23 -2.24
C ARG A 814 16.35 10.44 -3.28
N LEU A 815 15.94 10.62 -4.52
CA LEU A 815 16.78 10.79 -5.68
C LEU A 815 16.28 11.99 -6.51
N LEU A 816 17.17 12.65 -7.23
CA LEU A 816 16.82 13.66 -8.22
C LEU A 816 16.79 13.02 -9.60
N CYS A 817 15.70 13.16 -10.36
CA CYS A 817 15.63 12.67 -11.73
C CYS A 817 16.50 13.55 -12.64
N ARG A 818 17.64 13.03 -13.12
CA ARG A 818 18.51 13.74 -14.06
C ARG A 818 18.12 13.49 -15.52
N GLY A 819 17.54 12.33 -15.79
CA GLY A 819 16.93 11.98 -17.06
C GLY A 819 15.94 10.82 -16.91
N SER A 820 14.87 10.86 -17.68
CA SER A 820 13.98 9.73 -17.90
C SER A 820 14.13 9.27 -19.35
N TYR A 821 14.17 7.97 -19.54
CA TYR A 821 14.19 7.32 -20.83
C TYR A 821 13.16 6.19 -20.80
N ARG A 822 12.99 5.50 -21.93
CA ARG A 822 11.96 4.49 -22.07
C ARG A 822 12.20 3.28 -21.15
N ASN A 823 13.45 2.85 -21.02
CA ASN A 823 13.85 1.65 -20.27
C ASN A 823 14.80 1.96 -19.10
N LEU A 824 15.29 3.19 -19.00
CA LEU A 824 16.22 3.65 -17.97
C LEU A 824 15.74 4.94 -17.28
N ILE A 825 15.94 5.04 -15.96
CA ILE A 825 15.95 6.32 -15.25
C ILE A 825 17.38 6.61 -14.79
N ASP A 826 17.86 7.80 -15.11
CA ASP A 826 19.10 8.38 -14.63
C ASP A 826 18.80 9.31 -13.46
N ALA A 827 19.37 9.00 -12.30
CA ALA A 827 19.08 9.69 -11.07
C ALA A 827 20.33 9.98 -10.24
N GLU A 828 20.21 10.92 -9.31
CA GLU A 828 21.26 11.32 -8.38
C GLU A 828 20.79 11.15 -6.94
N ILE A 829 21.62 10.57 -6.07
CA ILE A 829 21.27 10.39 -4.66
C ILE A 829 21.26 11.75 -3.94
N LEU A 830 20.16 12.09 -3.27
CA LEU A 830 19.97 13.40 -2.64
C LEU A 830 20.50 13.47 -1.19
N THR A 831 20.57 12.36 -0.47
CA THR A 831 20.83 12.35 0.99
C THR A 831 21.74 11.20 1.42
N GLY A 832 22.48 11.39 2.51
CA GLY A 832 23.32 10.36 3.13
C GLY A 832 24.76 10.36 2.63
N GLN A 833 25.54 9.33 3.00
CA GLN A 833 26.97 9.21 2.66
C GLN A 833 27.26 9.26 1.15
N PHE A 834 26.30 8.83 0.33
CA PHE A 834 26.44 8.71 -1.12
C PHE A 834 25.78 9.87 -1.89
N ALA A 835 25.42 10.97 -1.21
CA ALA A 835 24.81 12.14 -1.85
C ALA A 835 25.68 12.65 -3.02
N GLY A 836 25.04 13.04 -4.12
CA GLY A 836 25.68 13.45 -5.37
C GLY A 836 26.07 12.29 -6.30
N SER A 837 26.00 11.03 -5.84
CA SER A 837 26.30 9.87 -6.68
C SER A 837 25.23 9.65 -7.74
N ARG A 838 25.66 9.47 -9.00
CA ARG A 838 24.78 9.11 -10.12
C ARG A 838 24.50 7.61 -10.16
N VAL A 839 23.23 7.26 -10.43
CA VAL A 839 22.70 5.90 -10.40
C VAL A 839 21.72 5.67 -11.56
N PHE A 840 21.68 4.43 -12.04
CA PHE A 840 20.85 4.00 -13.16
C PHE A 840 19.83 2.97 -12.68
N LEU A 841 18.55 3.24 -12.93
CA LEU A 841 17.43 2.44 -12.46
C LEU A 841 16.69 1.81 -13.65
N PRO A 842 16.68 0.47 -13.77
CA PRO A 842 15.90 -0.22 -14.78
C PRO A 842 14.46 -0.47 -14.30
N ARG A 843 13.59 -0.85 -15.23
CA ARG A 843 12.29 -1.46 -14.89
C ARG A 843 12.52 -2.85 -14.30
N ILE A 844 11.97 -3.12 -13.11
CA ILE A 844 12.09 -4.42 -12.43
C ILE A 844 10.71 -5.04 -12.20
N LEU A 845 10.65 -6.37 -12.16
CA LEU A 845 9.42 -7.09 -11.83
C LEU A 845 9.18 -7.07 -10.32
N LEU A 846 8.03 -6.57 -9.91
CA LEU A 846 7.59 -6.43 -8.53
C LEU A 846 6.32 -7.26 -8.31
N LYS A 847 6.22 -7.87 -7.14
CA LYS A 847 5.08 -8.71 -6.75
C LYS A 847 4.38 -8.09 -5.54
N SER A 848 3.05 -8.13 -5.52
CA SER A 848 2.29 -7.73 -4.34
C SER A 848 2.65 -8.61 -3.14
N THR A 849 2.79 -8.01 -1.95
CA THR A 849 3.03 -8.77 -0.72
C THR A 849 1.79 -9.55 -0.29
N ASP A 850 1.97 -10.66 0.43
CA ASP A 850 0.85 -11.46 0.98
C ASP A 850 -0.08 -10.65 1.90
N THR A 851 0.45 -9.56 2.46
CA THR A 851 -0.27 -8.61 3.33
C THR A 851 -1.20 -7.66 2.58
N ALA A 852 -1.11 -7.57 1.24
CA ALA A 852 -1.90 -6.64 0.42
C ALA A 852 -3.42 -6.93 0.40
N GLY A 853 -3.86 -8.01 1.05
CA GLY A 853 -5.28 -8.36 1.10
C GLY A 853 -5.86 -8.79 -0.27
N LEU A 854 -5.02 -8.93 -1.29
CA LEU A 854 -5.43 -9.47 -2.58
C LEU A 854 -5.54 -11.00 -2.51
N PRO A 855 -6.55 -11.59 -3.15
CA PRO A 855 -6.72 -13.05 -3.18
C PRO A 855 -5.97 -13.72 -4.34
N PHE A 856 -4.97 -13.05 -4.91
CA PHE A 856 -4.08 -13.48 -5.99
C PHE A 856 -2.79 -12.63 -5.93
N GLU A 857 -1.71 -13.11 -6.54
CA GLU A 857 -0.46 -12.35 -6.67
C GLU A 857 -0.57 -11.38 -7.87
N LEU A 858 -0.45 -10.08 -7.64
CA LEU A 858 -0.31 -9.08 -8.69
C LEU A 858 1.17 -8.92 -9.00
N THR A 859 1.54 -9.06 -10.27
CA THR A 859 2.89 -8.76 -10.75
C THR A 859 2.88 -7.49 -11.58
N ARG A 860 3.82 -6.59 -11.33
CA ARG A 860 3.98 -5.30 -12.01
C ARG A 860 5.44 -5.08 -12.36
N LYS A 861 5.76 -4.94 -13.64
CA LYS A 861 7.08 -4.53 -14.11
C LYS A 861 7.09 -3.04 -14.39
N GLN A 862 7.87 -2.30 -13.61
CA GLN A 862 7.97 -0.85 -13.68
C GLN A 862 9.26 -0.38 -13.01
N PHE A 863 9.66 0.87 -13.23
CA PHE A 863 10.69 1.50 -12.42
C PHE A 863 10.29 1.49 -10.94
N PRO A 864 11.19 1.10 -10.02
CA PRO A 864 10.87 0.94 -8.60
C PRO A 864 10.87 2.30 -7.88
N VAL A 865 10.20 3.31 -8.44
CA VAL A 865 10.20 4.69 -7.96
C VAL A 865 8.79 5.30 -7.99
N LYS A 866 8.61 6.36 -7.19
CA LYS A 866 7.46 7.27 -7.27
C LYS A 866 7.92 8.72 -7.04
N LEU A 867 7.09 9.70 -7.39
CA LEU A 867 7.35 11.11 -7.04
C LEU A 867 7.45 11.30 -5.52
N SER A 868 8.23 12.29 -5.08
CA SER A 868 8.55 12.52 -3.67
C SER A 868 8.59 14.00 -3.28
N PHE A 869 7.77 14.83 -3.92
CA PHE A 869 7.48 16.17 -3.41
C PHE A 869 6.67 16.07 -2.11
N SER A 870 5.69 15.17 -2.11
CA SER A 870 4.97 14.73 -0.93
C SER A 870 5.31 13.28 -0.56
N ILE A 871 5.33 12.98 0.74
CA ILE A 871 5.61 11.66 1.32
C ILE A 871 4.66 11.37 2.49
N THR A 872 4.48 10.10 2.85
CA THR A 872 3.62 9.74 3.99
C THR A 872 4.36 9.88 5.32
N ILE A 873 3.65 10.24 6.40
CA ILE A 873 4.22 10.25 7.76
C ILE A 873 4.65 8.84 8.18
N ASN A 874 3.84 7.84 7.84
CA ASN A 874 4.06 6.42 8.15
C ASN A 874 4.17 5.55 6.90
N LYS A 875 4.85 4.41 7.00
CA LYS A 875 4.89 3.38 5.94
C LYS A 875 3.64 2.48 5.89
N SER A 876 2.75 2.55 6.90
CA SER A 876 1.50 1.78 6.96
C SER A 876 0.30 2.60 6.49
N GLN A 877 -0.64 1.96 5.79
CA GLN A 877 -1.62 2.63 4.92
C GLN A 877 -2.97 2.98 5.56
N ASP A 878 -3.26 2.59 6.81
CA ASP A 878 -4.67 2.36 7.18
C ASP A 878 -5.32 3.31 8.19
N HIS A 879 -4.65 4.32 8.78
CA HIS A 879 -5.30 5.16 9.81
C HIS A 879 -4.92 6.64 9.78
N VAL A 880 -5.95 7.50 9.89
CA VAL A 880 -5.84 8.94 10.19
C VAL A 880 -5.53 9.09 11.68
N PHE A 881 -4.33 9.63 11.99
CA PHE A 881 -3.77 9.92 13.33
C PHE A 881 -3.69 8.71 14.29
N SER A 882 -2.58 7.97 14.22
CA SER A 882 -2.13 7.01 15.25
C SER A 882 -1.24 7.69 16.30
N HIS A 883 -0.94 6.99 17.41
CA HIS A 883 0.03 7.43 18.43
C HIS A 883 1.28 8.09 17.83
N GLY A 884 1.59 9.31 18.25
CA GLY A 884 2.82 10.02 17.90
C GLY A 884 2.88 10.54 16.46
N GLN A 885 1.85 10.34 15.63
CA GLN A 885 1.92 10.68 14.20
C GLN A 885 1.99 12.20 13.95
N LEU A 886 1.24 13.01 14.71
CA LEU A 886 1.31 14.47 14.64
C LEU A 886 2.69 14.97 15.06
N TYR A 887 3.19 14.47 16.20
CA TYR A 887 4.52 14.79 16.70
C TYR A 887 5.63 14.42 15.71
N VAL A 888 5.56 13.24 15.06
CA VAL A 888 6.52 12.84 14.03
C VAL A 888 6.48 13.78 12.83
N ALA A 889 5.31 14.25 12.40
CA ALA A 889 5.19 15.19 11.29
C ALA A 889 5.81 16.55 11.65
N LEU A 890 5.42 17.13 12.79
CA LEU A 890 5.88 18.45 13.23
C LEU A 890 7.38 18.47 13.55
N SER A 891 7.92 17.39 14.15
CA SER A 891 9.35 17.28 14.49
C SER A 891 10.27 17.14 13.27
N ARG A 892 9.74 17.00 12.04
CA ARG A 892 10.54 17.14 10.80
C ARG A 892 10.91 18.59 10.51
N GLY A 893 10.16 19.56 11.04
CA GLY A 893 10.45 20.98 10.93
C GLY A 893 11.68 21.42 11.73
N VAL A 894 12.19 22.61 11.39
CA VAL A 894 13.35 23.24 12.04
C VAL A 894 12.92 24.40 12.95
N SER A 895 11.83 25.08 12.62
CA SER A 895 11.29 26.22 13.39
C SER A 895 9.78 26.38 13.12
N LYS A 896 9.10 27.23 13.89
CA LYS A 896 7.72 27.65 13.60
C LYS A 896 7.60 28.35 12.24
N SER A 897 8.62 29.12 11.84
CA SER A 897 8.60 29.89 10.59
C SER A 897 8.70 29.02 9.33
N THR A 898 9.40 27.88 9.43
CA THR A 898 9.63 26.94 8.32
C THR A 898 8.66 25.76 8.31
N THR A 899 7.83 25.61 9.35
CA THR A 899 6.85 24.53 9.48
C THR A 899 5.46 25.06 9.21
N THR A 900 4.79 24.54 8.17
CA THR A 900 3.42 24.91 7.84
C THR A 900 2.48 23.71 7.93
N VAL A 901 1.30 23.92 8.50
CA VAL A 901 0.26 22.90 8.71
C VAL A 901 -1.04 23.37 8.06
N LEU A 902 -1.67 22.47 7.29
CA LEU A 902 -2.99 22.67 6.70
C LEU A 902 -3.94 21.61 7.27
N VAL A 903 -5.08 22.05 7.81
CA VAL A 903 -6.07 21.16 8.45
C VAL A 903 -7.44 21.35 7.80
N LYS A 904 -7.96 20.34 7.09
CA LYS A 904 -9.24 20.42 6.35
C LYS A 904 -10.46 20.70 7.23
N SER A 905 -10.45 20.27 8.49
CA SER A 905 -11.59 20.40 9.42
C SER A 905 -11.14 20.84 10.82
N GLY A 906 -10.32 21.90 10.89
CA GLY A 906 -9.72 22.33 12.14
C GLY A 906 -10.51 23.32 12.97
N SER A 907 -11.69 23.77 12.53
CA SER A 907 -12.52 24.74 13.28
C SER A 907 -13.45 24.03 14.28
N ILE A 908 -13.42 24.47 15.55
CA ILE A 908 -14.33 23.99 16.59
C ILE A 908 -15.37 25.08 16.89
N VAL A 909 -16.66 24.73 16.91
CA VAL A 909 -17.76 25.68 17.15
C VAL A 909 -17.58 26.35 18.51
N GLY A 910 -17.52 27.69 18.53
CA GLY A 910 -17.35 28.47 19.76
C GLY A 910 -15.91 28.65 20.24
N GLN A 911 -14.91 28.13 19.51
CA GLN A 911 -13.48 28.27 19.83
C GLN A 911 -12.75 29.01 18.71
N GLN A 912 -11.83 29.91 19.07
CA GLN A 912 -10.99 30.62 18.10
C GLN A 912 -9.66 29.89 17.88
N GLY A 913 -9.34 29.61 16.62
CA GLY A 913 -8.09 28.98 16.19
C GLY A 913 -8.32 27.75 15.30
N VAL A 914 -7.22 27.09 14.96
CA VAL A 914 -7.23 25.83 14.19
C VAL A 914 -6.71 24.71 15.08
N PHE A 915 -7.46 23.62 15.11
CA PHE A 915 -7.26 22.50 16.00
C PHE A 915 -7.02 21.23 15.20
N THR A 916 -6.24 20.30 15.76
CA THR A 916 -6.01 18.97 15.19
C THR A 916 -5.89 17.93 16.29
N ARG A 917 -6.21 16.67 15.98
CA ARG A 917 -6.14 15.58 16.95
C ARG A 917 -4.68 15.21 17.26
N ASN A 918 -4.35 15.07 18.54
CA ASN A 918 -3.05 14.59 18.99
C ASN A 918 -3.20 13.29 19.80
N VAL A 919 -3.03 12.14 19.14
CA VAL A 919 -3.14 10.83 19.80
C VAL A 919 -1.82 10.49 20.48
N VAL A 920 -1.85 10.35 21.81
CA VAL A 920 -0.69 9.96 22.63
C VAL A 920 -1.09 8.91 23.67
N TYR A 921 -0.48 7.73 23.58
CA TYR A 921 -0.63 6.64 24.55
C TYR A 921 0.30 6.88 25.75
N LYS A 922 -0.24 7.50 26.81
CA LYS A 922 0.51 7.81 28.03
C LYS A 922 1.13 6.57 28.70
N GLU A 923 0.48 5.40 28.59
CA GLU A 923 1.01 4.12 29.06
C GLU A 923 2.40 3.78 28.49
N VAL A 924 2.70 4.23 27.27
CA VAL A 924 3.98 3.99 26.59
C VAL A 924 5.05 4.96 27.09
N LEU A 925 4.66 6.15 27.55
CA LEU A 925 5.54 7.21 28.04
C LEU A 925 5.85 7.07 29.54
N LEU A 926 4.91 6.58 30.36
CA LEU A 926 5.04 6.45 31.82
C LEU A 926 6.10 5.43 32.28
N HIS A 927 6.59 4.57 31.38
CA HIS A 927 7.70 3.66 31.64
C HIS A 927 9.08 4.24 31.29
N SER A 928 9.11 5.49 30.80
CA SER A 928 10.34 6.25 30.55
C SER A 928 10.63 7.30 31.62
N SER A 929 9.73 7.58 32.56
CA SER A 929 9.94 8.52 33.68
C SER A 929 10.94 7.99 34.69
#